data_AF-A0A445ABU9-F1
#
_entry.id   AF-A0A445ABU9-F1
#
_cell.length_a   1.000
_cell.length_b   1.000
_cell.length_c   1.000
_cell.angle_alpha   90.00
_cell.angle_beta   90.00
_cell.angle_gamma   90.00
#
_symmetry.space_group_name_H-M   'P 1'
#
loop_
_entity.id
_entity.type
_entity.pdbx_description
1 polymer ?
#
loop_
_entity_poly.entity_id
_entity_poly.type
_entity_poly.pdbx_seq_one_letter_code
_entity_poly.pdbx_strand_id
1 'polypeptide(L)'
;MWGTIANLKENLNKIALDVHDDDDDDEILSIYAGSPAAVSDRRNSHGSAHSKSPAVRSRPLANGTDHAHPSLSEIEQYKAEIKRLQASEAEIKALSVNYAALLKEKEDHIVRLNKENGSLKQHLDATSAALRVSRTEASTSGTYSVKGSNDQSPNRQNKFTTQSKTESKNSNLQGNEKELADLVDGRNRPTADAVQHTAEIEKLKLEMEQERARLAKIQLKCQEEQKLNKSFQEELKILKLDRDKVSLYYIYFVITSMEMTKIRDELNEKVSEIKRLQIELTRRESDVAGEAVDSLKRLVKTLEKENATLKMEKNEIEAALETSRKSLAANVLSSASQMSDPSKSFPEKEEMERSIQKLNKDLMDTQREKEKAVQELTRLKQHLLEKEAEESEKMDEDIKIIEDLRQSNDYLRAQVSNLERTLKQAVLSQEELKMANNSEVLKSREIIDDLDKKLSNCIRTIDAKNHELLNLQTALGQYYAEIEAKEHLEGELVRAREETARLTQLLRDAENKVDVSRTENEKVLAQLAHSEKVQTEWRSRVVKLEEDNSKVRRALEQSMMQLNRMSLDSDYLVDRRIVIKLLVTYFQRNHSKEVLDLMVRMLGFSDEDKQRIGAAQQGGKVRGVLGLPGRLVGGILRGSSTDTAASAGSNDQSIADLWVDFLLKETEEREKRESSTANTADPIEDSPDKGPNTVPAAPPISPFSNHRLGNRTASAFSINQKISVPPRISNFNSEFSTVPLTPSDEKPSSSDLLPRF
;
A
#
# COMPACT_ATOMS: atom_id res chain seq x y z
N MET A 1 -29.54 10.38 -35.42
CA MET A 1 -29.37 9.58 -34.19
C MET A 1 -30.28 10.04 -33.06
N TRP A 2 -30.28 11.30 -32.63
CA TRP A 2 -31.11 11.74 -31.48
C TRP A 2 -32.63 11.55 -31.67
N GLY A 3 -33.19 11.87 -32.84
CA GLY A 3 -34.63 11.67 -33.10
C GLY A 3 -35.12 10.21 -33.05
N THR A 4 -34.22 9.24 -33.24
CA THR A 4 -34.56 7.80 -33.21
C THR A 4 -34.93 7.32 -31.80
N ILE A 5 -34.37 7.93 -30.76
CA ILE A 5 -34.61 7.56 -29.35
C ILE A 5 -35.96 8.09 -28.87
N ALA A 6 -36.33 9.32 -29.28
CA ALA A 6 -37.64 9.89 -28.97
C ALA A 6 -38.78 9.03 -29.54
N ASN A 7 -38.67 8.65 -30.83
CA ASN A 7 -39.67 7.83 -31.51
C ASN A 7 -39.80 6.42 -30.90
N LEU A 8 -38.72 5.86 -30.35
CA LEU A 8 -38.76 4.59 -29.61
C LEU A 8 -39.49 4.72 -28.27
N LYS A 9 -39.26 5.82 -27.54
CA LYS A 9 -39.95 6.11 -26.27
C LYS A 9 -41.46 6.32 -26.49
N GLU A 10 -41.84 7.01 -27.56
CA GLU A 10 -43.24 7.28 -27.90
C GLU A 10 -44.01 5.98 -28.24
N ASN A 11 -43.41 5.08 -29.03
CA ASN A 11 -44.01 3.77 -29.31
C ASN A 11 -44.15 2.90 -28.05
N LEU A 12 -43.14 2.87 -27.17
CA LEU A 12 -43.22 2.15 -25.89
C LEU A 12 -44.32 2.70 -24.98
N ASN A 13 -44.48 4.03 -24.93
CA ASN A 13 -45.53 4.67 -24.12
C ASN A 13 -46.94 4.45 -24.68
N LYS A 14 -47.07 4.14 -25.98
CA LYS A 14 -48.35 3.76 -26.59
C LYS A 14 -48.70 2.30 -26.32
N ILE A 15 -47.73 1.39 -26.44
CA ILE A 15 -47.90 -0.03 -26.11
C ILE A 15 -48.25 -0.22 -24.62
N ALA A 16 -47.76 0.66 -23.73
CA ALA A 16 -48.12 0.65 -22.30
C ALA A 16 -49.54 1.20 -21.99
N LEU A 17 -50.26 1.74 -22.97
CA LEU A 17 -51.65 2.17 -22.86
C LEU A 17 -52.62 1.14 -23.46
N ASP A 18 -52.29 0.58 -24.64
CA ASP A 18 -53.06 -0.49 -25.31
C ASP A 18 -53.13 -1.85 -24.52
N VAL A 19 -52.70 -1.89 -23.25
CA VAL A 19 -52.56 -3.11 -22.41
C VAL A 19 -53.32 -3.00 -21.08
N HIS A 20 -54.13 -1.95 -20.88
CA HIS A 20 -54.88 -1.72 -19.64
C HIS A 20 -56.39 -1.44 -19.79
N ASP A 21 -56.95 -1.57 -21.00
CA ASP A 21 -58.36 -1.21 -21.30
C ASP A 21 -59.30 -2.43 -21.52
N ASP A 22 -58.85 -3.67 -21.26
CA ASP A 22 -59.67 -4.91 -21.31
C ASP A 22 -59.46 -5.75 -20.02
N ASP A 23 -60.33 -5.59 -19.01
CA ASP A 23 -60.71 -6.60 -17.99
C ASP A 23 -61.70 -5.97 -16.96
N ASP A 24 -62.95 -5.78 -17.38
CA ASP A 24 -64.09 -5.38 -16.51
C ASP A 24 -65.37 -6.07 -17.05
N ASP A 25 -65.77 -7.22 -16.50
CA ASP A 25 -67.15 -7.73 -16.47
C ASP A 25 -67.24 -9.02 -15.61
N ASP A 26 -68.16 -9.06 -14.64
CA ASP A 26 -68.45 -10.23 -13.79
C ASP A 26 -69.42 -11.20 -14.48
N GLU A 27 -69.16 -12.52 -14.47
CA GLU A 27 -70.27 -13.48 -14.34
C GLU A 27 -69.91 -14.81 -13.66
N ILE A 28 -70.93 -15.43 -13.06
CA ILE A 28 -70.86 -16.60 -12.17
C ILE A 28 -71.58 -17.78 -12.83
N LEU A 29 -70.91 -18.91 -13.06
CA LEU A 29 -71.56 -20.22 -12.91
C LEU A 29 -70.60 -21.39 -12.70
N SER A 30 -71.13 -22.46 -12.09
CA SER A 30 -70.49 -23.77 -11.94
C SER A 30 -71.07 -24.77 -12.94
N ILE A 31 -70.37 -25.89 -13.22
CA ILE A 31 -70.87 -27.29 -13.15
C ILE A 31 -69.86 -28.32 -13.74
N TYR A 32 -69.67 -29.40 -12.98
CA TYR A 32 -69.16 -30.75 -13.25
C TYR A 32 -68.50 -31.20 -14.59
N ALA A 33 -67.45 -32.03 -14.37
CA ALA A 33 -67.12 -33.31 -15.03
C ALA A 33 -66.30 -33.38 -16.35
N GLY A 34 -65.51 -34.47 -16.45
CA GLY A 34 -65.20 -35.13 -17.74
C GLY A 34 -63.76 -35.06 -18.25
N SER A 35 -62.97 -36.11 -17.99
CA SER A 35 -61.81 -36.51 -18.80
C SER A 35 -62.19 -37.79 -19.60
N PRO A 36 -61.43 -38.32 -20.60
CA PRO A 36 -60.05 -37.98 -20.99
C PRO A 36 -59.70 -37.98 -22.51
N ALA A 37 -58.44 -37.61 -22.81
CA ALA A 37 -57.67 -37.95 -24.03
C ALA A 37 -58.13 -37.30 -25.38
N ALA A 38 -57.35 -37.28 -26.48
CA ALA A 38 -56.05 -37.89 -26.77
C ALA A 38 -55.22 -37.10 -27.82
N VAL A 39 -53.89 -37.32 -27.82
CA VAL A 39 -52.92 -37.28 -28.96
C VAL A 39 -53.03 -36.18 -30.05
N SER A 40 -51.92 -35.45 -30.24
CA SER A 40 -51.45 -35.07 -31.58
C SER A 40 -49.92 -35.07 -31.66
N ASP A 41 -49.35 -35.68 -32.69
CA ASP A 41 -47.91 -35.87 -32.91
C ASP A 41 -47.45 -35.03 -34.11
N ARG A 42 -46.33 -34.31 -33.98
CA ARG A 42 -45.63 -33.72 -35.12
C ARG A 42 -44.12 -33.55 -34.92
N ARG A 43 -43.40 -34.57 -35.39
CA ARG A 43 -41.97 -34.52 -35.73
C ARG A 43 -41.63 -33.36 -36.68
N ASN A 44 -40.49 -32.70 -36.45
CA ASN A 44 -39.33 -32.68 -37.36
C ASN A 44 -38.15 -31.97 -36.65
N SER A 45 -36.86 -32.31 -36.72
CA SER A 45 -36.05 -33.49 -37.11
C SER A 45 -34.81 -33.05 -37.91
N HIS A 46 -33.66 -33.67 -37.62
CA HIS A 46 -32.34 -33.56 -38.29
C HIS A 46 -31.55 -32.24 -38.11
N GLY A 47 -30.23 -32.27 -37.82
CA GLY A 47 -29.44 -33.41 -37.33
C GLY A 47 -27.91 -33.28 -37.45
N SER A 48 -27.20 -34.15 -36.72
CA SER A 48 -25.80 -34.60 -36.93
C SER A 48 -24.63 -33.60 -36.78
N ALA A 49 -23.43 -34.01 -36.31
CA ALA A 49 -23.04 -35.23 -35.57
C ALA A 49 -21.61 -35.12 -34.96
N HIS A 50 -21.32 -36.00 -33.98
CA HIS A 50 -20.01 -36.38 -33.45
C HIS A 50 -19.24 -35.33 -32.60
N SER A 51 -18.56 -35.70 -31.50
CA SER A 51 -17.76 -36.92 -31.35
C SER A 51 -17.72 -37.60 -29.95
N LYS A 52 -17.73 -38.94 -30.00
CA LYS A 52 -17.08 -39.95 -29.13
C LYS A 52 -17.07 -39.78 -27.59
N SER A 53 -17.84 -40.65 -26.93
CA SER A 53 -17.66 -41.07 -25.52
C SER A 53 -16.46 -42.03 -25.34
N PRO A 54 -16.18 -42.49 -24.11
CA PRO A 54 -16.69 -43.80 -23.69
C PRO A 54 -17.50 -43.75 -22.38
N ALA A 55 -18.27 -44.82 -22.09
CA ALA A 55 -19.29 -44.82 -21.05
C ALA A 55 -19.25 -46.06 -20.13
N VAL A 56 -19.58 -45.83 -18.85
CA VAL A 56 -19.95 -46.83 -17.84
C VAL A 56 -21.02 -46.17 -16.95
N ARG A 57 -22.22 -46.68 -16.68
CA ARG A 57 -23.12 -47.71 -17.26
C ARG A 57 -24.42 -47.58 -16.40
N SER A 58 -25.60 -47.69 -17.03
CA SER A 58 -26.90 -48.07 -16.41
C SER A 58 -27.42 -47.33 -15.14
N ARG A 59 -28.50 -46.56 -15.34
CA ARG A 59 -29.59 -46.28 -14.37
C ARG A 59 -30.33 -47.58 -13.95
N PRO A 60 -31.19 -47.56 -12.92
CA PRO A 60 -32.64 -47.46 -13.20
C PRO A 60 -33.28 -46.12 -12.84
N LEU A 61 -34.54 -45.93 -13.25
CA LEU A 61 -35.32 -44.71 -13.11
C LEU A 61 -36.50 -44.94 -12.15
N ALA A 62 -36.81 -43.96 -11.31
CA ALA A 62 -38.08 -43.86 -10.58
C ALA A 62 -38.55 -42.39 -10.61
N ASN A 63 -39.86 -42.18 -10.70
CA ASN A 63 -40.50 -40.86 -10.73
C ASN A 63 -41.19 -40.56 -9.39
N GLY A 64 -41.31 -39.28 -9.05
CA GLY A 64 -42.54 -38.77 -8.42
C GLY A 64 -42.44 -38.15 -7.02
N THR A 65 -42.59 -36.81 -7.01
CA THR A 65 -43.28 -36.01 -5.97
C THR A 65 -42.67 -35.86 -4.56
N ASP A 66 -43.15 -34.81 -3.87
CA ASP A 66 -42.90 -34.37 -2.48
C ASP A 66 -41.44 -33.95 -2.16
N HIS A 67 -41.05 -32.67 -2.05
CA HIS A 67 -41.70 -31.38 -1.69
C HIS A 67 -41.92 -31.07 -0.18
N ALA A 68 -40.98 -31.46 0.68
CA ALA A 68 -40.71 -30.77 1.97
C ALA A 68 -39.28 -31.12 2.48
N HIS A 69 -38.37 -30.21 2.86
CA HIS A 69 -38.32 -28.74 2.78
C HIS A 69 -36.92 -28.30 2.26
N PRO A 70 -36.76 -27.90 0.99
CA PRO A 70 -35.49 -27.36 0.49
C PRO A 70 -35.09 -26.03 1.17
N SER A 71 -36.10 -25.25 1.55
CA SER A 71 -35.99 -23.84 1.94
C SER A 71 -35.06 -23.57 3.13
N LEU A 72 -34.90 -24.50 4.08
CA LEU A 72 -34.02 -24.28 5.24
C LEU A 72 -32.54 -24.39 4.85
N SER A 73 -32.20 -25.37 4.01
CA SER A 73 -30.86 -25.54 3.44
C SER A 73 -30.52 -24.41 2.47
N GLU A 74 -31.48 -24.00 1.62
CA GLU A 74 -31.34 -22.81 0.78
C GLU A 74 -31.13 -21.53 1.60
N ILE A 75 -31.91 -21.30 2.67
CA ILE A 75 -31.75 -20.12 3.53
C ILE A 75 -30.36 -20.10 4.19
N GLU A 76 -29.81 -21.23 4.61
CA GLU A 76 -28.44 -21.27 5.15
C GLU A 76 -27.37 -21.11 4.07
N GLN A 77 -27.56 -21.67 2.87
CA GLN A 77 -26.68 -21.40 1.72
C GLN A 77 -26.70 -19.93 1.31
N TYR A 78 -27.87 -19.30 1.16
CA TYR A 78 -28.01 -17.87 0.87
C TYR A 78 -27.42 -17.01 1.99
N LYS A 79 -27.53 -17.40 3.26
CA LYS A 79 -26.93 -16.70 4.39
C LYS A 79 -25.40 -16.82 4.44
N ALA A 80 -24.85 -17.96 4.02
CA ALA A 80 -23.40 -18.13 3.83
C ALA A 80 -22.91 -17.35 2.60
N GLU A 81 -23.65 -17.37 1.51
CA GLU A 81 -23.35 -16.64 0.27
C GLU A 81 -23.43 -15.13 0.49
N ILE A 82 -24.40 -14.61 1.24
CA ILE A 82 -24.47 -13.19 1.63
C ILE A 82 -23.23 -12.78 2.43
N LYS A 83 -22.75 -13.62 3.38
CA LYS A 83 -21.49 -13.34 4.09
C LYS A 83 -20.27 -13.35 3.15
N ARG A 84 -20.22 -14.30 2.21
CA ARG A 84 -19.14 -14.41 1.21
C ARG A 84 -19.13 -13.20 0.28
N LEU A 85 -20.31 -12.77 -0.18
CA LEU A 85 -20.50 -11.57 -0.98
C LEU A 85 -20.10 -10.31 -0.19
N GLN A 86 -20.53 -10.15 1.06
CA GLN A 86 -20.11 -9.03 1.93
C GLN A 86 -18.59 -8.98 2.15
N ALA A 87 -17.93 -10.13 2.31
CA ALA A 87 -16.47 -10.20 2.39
C ALA A 87 -15.82 -9.75 1.07
N SER A 88 -16.30 -10.24 -0.08
CA SER A 88 -15.82 -9.81 -1.39
C SER A 88 -16.13 -8.34 -1.70
N GLU A 89 -17.23 -7.79 -1.16
CA GLU A 89 -17.59 -6.37 -1.29
C GLU A 89 -16.61 -5.50 -0.49
N ALA A 90 -16.19 -5.93 0.70
CA ALA A 90 -15.17 -5.27 1.49
C ALA A 90 -13.79 -5.33 0.81
N GLU A 91 -13.43 -6.47 0.22
CA GLU A 91 -12.21 -6.65 -0.58
C GLU A 91 -12.21 -5.75 -1.84
N ILE A 92 -13.31 -5.75 -2.61
CA ILE A 92 -13.49 -4.89 -3.79
C ILE A 92 -13.45 -3.41 -3.39
N LYS A 93 -13.99 -3.02 -2.23
CA LYS A 93 -13.86 -1.65 -1.69
C LYS A 93 -12.41 -1.31 -1.33
N ALA A 94 -11.67 -2.22 -0.69
CA ALA A 94 -10.25 -2.02 -0.37
C ALA A 94 -9.39 -1.90 -1.65
N LEU A 95 -9.60 -2.79 -2.62
CA LEU A 95 -8.96 -2.73 -3.94
C LEU A 95 -9.35 -1.45 -4.69
N SER A 96 -10.62 -1.02 -4.64
CA SER A 96 -11.09 0.23 -5.24
C SER A 96 -10.38 1.46 -4.67
N VAL A 97 -10.19 1.53 -3.35
CA VAL A 97 -9.42 2.60 -2.69
C VAL A 97 -7.94 2.56 -3.12
N ASN A 98 -7.34 1.38 -3.21
CA ASN A 98 -5.96 1.21 -3.64
C ASN A 98 -5.76 1.61 -5.12
N TYR A 99 -6.66 1.17 -6.02
CA TYR A 99 -6.66 1.60 -7.43
C TYR A 99 -6.90 3.11 -7.58
N ALA A 100 -7.75 3.73 -6.75
CA ALA A 100 -7.94 5.19 -6.76
C ALA A 100 -6.68 5.94 -6.31
N ALA A 101 -5.97 5.43 -5.30
CA ALA A 101 -4.68 5.98 -4.86
C ALA A 101 -3.60 5.84 -5.95
N LEU A 102 -3.49 4.67 -6.58
CA LEU A 102 -2.57 4.40 -7.68
C LEU A 102 -2.89 5.26 -8.92
N LEU A 103 -4.17 5.43 -9.26
CA LEU A 103 -4.59 6.27 -10.39
C LEU A 103 -4.16 7.74 -10.14
N LYS A 104 -4.39 8.24 -8.92
CA LYS A 104 -3.94 9.58 -8.52
C LYS A 104 -2.41 9.71 -8.56
N GLU A 105 -1.66 8.70 -8.10
CA GLU A 105 -0.19 8.70 -8.18
C GLU A 105 0.31 8.78 -9.64
N LYS A 106 -0.36 8.10 -10.58
CA LYS A 106 -0.05 8.22 -12.02
C LYS A 106 -0.48 9.56 -12.60
N GLU A 107 -1.60 10.13 -12.16
CA GLU A 107 -2.03 11.48 -12.55
C GLU A 107 -1.05 12.56 -12.06
N ASP A 108 -0.62 12.49 -10.79
CA ASP A 108 0.44 13.34 -10.20
C ASP A 108 1.81 13.14 -10.88
N HIS A 109 2.07 11.96 -11.46
CA HIS A 109 3.26 11.71 -12.29
C HIS A 109 3.13 12.32 -13.70
N ILE A 110 1.96 12.20 -14.34
CA ILE A 110 1.65 12.84 -15.63
C ILE A 110 1.68 14.37 -15.51
N VAL A 111 1.18 14.95 -14.41
CA VAL A 111 1.25 16.39 -14.14
C VAL A 111 2.71 16.85 -14.00
N ARG A 112 3.58 16.08 -13.34
CA ARG A 112 5.02 16.36 -13.27
C ARG A 112 5.68 16.31 -14.65
N LEU A 113 5.46 15.25 -15.42
CA LEU A 113 6.00 15.11 -16.79
C LEU A 113 5.47 16.19 -17.74
N ASN A 114 4.22 16.63 -17.61
CA ASN A 114 3.68 17.73 -18.41
C ASN A 114 4.29 19.09 -18.02
N LYS A 115 4.58 19.31 -16.74
CA LYS A 115 5.31 20.50 -16.27
C LYS A 115 6.75 20.51 -16.80
N GLU A 116 7.43 19.37 -16.73
CA GLU A 116 8.79 19.19 -17.25
C GLU A 116 8.85 19.39 -18.76
N ASN A 117 7.97 18.75 -19.54
CA ASN A 117 7.84 18.97 -20.98
C ASN A 117 7.50 20.44 -21.31
N GLY A 118 6.71 21.12 -20.46
CA GLY A 118 6.47 22.55 -20.57
C GLY A 118 7.74 23.39 -20.41
N SER A 119 8.55 23.10 -19.39
CA SER A 119 9.85 23.77 -19.17
C SER A 119 10.89 23.43 -20.25
N LEU A 120 10.97 22.18 -20.70
CA LEU A 120 11.83 21.78 -21.82
C LEU A 120 11.42 22.46 -23.12
N LYS A 121 10.11 22.60 -23.38
CA LYS A 121 9.62 23.36 -24.53
C LYS A 121 9.95 24.85 -24.41
N GLN A 122 9.76 25.47 -23.24
CA GLN A 122 10.17 26.86 -23.01
C GLN A 122 11.69 27.05 -23.21
N HIS A 123 12.51 26.10 -22.77
CA HIS A 123 13.95 26.11 -22.99
C HIS A 123 14.30 25.97 -24.47
N LEU A 124 13.62 25.09 -25.21
CA LEU A 124 13.81 24.92 -26.65
C LEU A 124 13.35 26.15 -27.45
N ASP A 125 12.19 26.71 -27.11
CA ASP A 125 11.66 27.93 -27.71
C ASP A 125 12.60 29.12 -27.45
N ALA A 126 13.09 29.29 -26.22
CA ALA A 126 14.10 30.30 -25.86
C ALA A 126 15.45 30.08 -26.56
N THR A 127 15.93 28.84 -26.66
CA THR A 127 17.15 28.50 -27.41
C THR A 127 16.97 28.80 -28.91
N SER A 128 15.79 28.50 -29.47
CA SER A 128 15.47 28.81 -30.87
C SER A 128 15.33 30.31 -31.13
N ALA A 129 14.84 31.07 -30.14
CA ALA A 129 14.78 32.53 -30.18
C ALA A 129 16.20 33.12 -30.12
N ALA A 130 17.07 32.66 -29.22
CA ALA A 130 18.48 33.04 -29.18
C ALA A 130 19.19 32.74 -30.51
N LEU A 131 19.02 31.54 -31.08
CA LEU A 131 19.56 31.18 -32.40
C LEU A 131 19.00 32.04 -33.54
N ARG A 132 17.75 32.49 -33.45
CA ARG A 132 17.16 33.45 -34.41
C ARG A 132 17.77 34.84 -34.26
N VAL A 133 17.98 35.32 -33.03
CA VAL A 133 18.67 36.60 -32.75
C VAL A 133 20.11 36.56 -33.28
N SER A 134 20.88 35.52 -32.96
CA SER A 134 22.23 35.32 -33.50
C SER A 134 22.24 35.23 -35.03
N ARG A 135 21.22 34.64 -35.66
CA ARG A 135 21.09 34.62 -37.13
C ARG A 135 20.75 36.00 -37.71
N THR A 136 19.96 36.84 -37.04
CA THR A 136 19.71 38.21 -37.49
C THR A 136 20.95 39.11 -37.36
N GLU A 137 21.75 38.95 -36.30
CA GLU A 137 23.02 39.68 -36.18
C GLU A 137 24.08 39.21 -37.20
N ALA A 138 24.03 37.94 -37.61
CA ALA A 138 24.84 37.40 -38.71
C ALA A 138 24.36 37.78 -40.12
N SER A 139 23.31 38.60 -40.28
CA SER A 139 22.64 38.85 -41.58
C SER A 139 22.80 40.29 -42.11
N THR A 140 23.97 40.91 -41.94
CA THR A 140 24.29 42.24 -42.50
C THR A 140 25.28 42.21 -43.68
N SER A 141 25.24 41.15 -44.51
CA SER A 141 25.99 41.09 -45.78
C SER A 141 25.41 40.06 -46.75
N GLY A 142 25.07 40.46 -47.99
CA GLY A 142 24.73 39.54 -49.09
C GLY A 142 23.47 39.92 -49.87
N THR A 143 23.62 40.72 -50.93
CA THR A 143 22.49 41.16 -51.78
C THR A 143 22.40 40.34 -53.08
N TYR A 144 21.34 39.55 -53.25
CA TYR A 144 20.81 39.17 -54.57
C TYR A 144 19.35 38.68 -54.51
N SER A 145 18.57 38.94 -55.56
CA SER A 145 17.11 38.78 -55.59
C SER A 145 16.66 37.75 -56.64
N VAL A 146 15.84 36.75 -56.26
CA VAL A 146 14.94 36.02 -57.20
C VAL A 146 13.58 35.65 -56.56
N LYS A 147 12.64 36.59 -56.66
CA LYS A 147 11.25 36.46 -57.14
C LYS A 147 10.48 35.11 -57.04
N GLY A 148 9.37 35.13 -56.27
CA GLY A 148 8.15 34.30 -56.45
C GLY A 148 8.06 33.02 -55.58
N SER A 149 6.91 32.57 -55.08
CA SER A 149 5.53 33.12 -55.13
C SER A 149 4.73 32.68 -53.88
N ASN A 150 3.67 33.41 -53.52
CA ASN A 150 2.56 32.91 -52.69
C ASN A 150 1.84 31.76 -53.44
N ASP A 151 1.18 30.77 -52.80
CA ASP A 151 -0.09 30.99 -52.11
C ASP A 151 -0.55 29.86 -51.15
N GLN A 152 -1.43 30.27 -50.22
CA GLN A 152 -2.52 29.56 -49.53
C GLN A 152 -2.51 28.02 -49.31
N SER A 153 -2.67 27.63 -48.04
CA SER A 153 -3.50 26.47 -47.65
C SER A 153 -4.98 26.87 -47.63
N PRO A 154 -5.94 25.96 -47.91
CA PRO A 154 -6.64 25.32 -46.79
C PRO A 154 -7.18 23.88 -46.99
N ASN A 155 -7.03 23.06 -45.94
CA ASN A 155 -8.03 22.16 -45.35
C ASN A 155 -9.10 21.46 -46.25
N ARG A 156 -9.04 20.12 -46.33
CA ARG A 156 -10.25 19.28 -46.42
C ARG A 156 -10.09 17.91 -45.75
N GLN A 157 -11.21 17.26 -45.43
CA GLN A 157 -11.34 16.25 -44.37
C GLN A 157 -11.41 14.80 -44.85
N ASN A 158 -11.07 13.87 -43.94
CA ASN A 158 -11.67 12.54 -43.71
C ASN A 158 -12.04 11.64 -44.91
N LYS A 159 -11.35 10.48 -45.02
CA LYS A 159 -11.99 9.18 -44.74
C LYS A 159 -10.99 8.04 -44.46
N PHE A 160 -11.35 7.15 -43.54
CA PHE A 160 -10.73 5.83 -43.43
C PHE A 160 -11.35 4.85 -44.44
N THR A 161 -10.52 4.13 -45.19
CA THR A 161 -10.85 2.79 -45.72
C THR A 161 -9.57 1.93 -45.73
N THR A 162 -9.56 0.84 -44.99
CA THR A 162 -8.48 -0.18 -45.05
C THR A 162 -8.66 -1.09 -46.25
N GLN A 163 -7.66 -1.16 -47.15
CA GLN A 163 -7.18 -2.39 -47.81
C GLN A 163 -6.03 -2.06 -48.77
N SER A 164 -4.81 -2.49 -48.45
CA SER A 164 -3.63 -2.40 -49.33
C SER A 164 -3.06 -3.79 -49.60
N LYS A 165 -3.70 -4.50 -50.53
CA LYS A 165 -3.20 -5.75 -51.11
C LYS A 165 -1.94 -5.42 -51.93
N THR A 166 -0.77 -5.92 -51.51
CA THR A 166 0.50 -5.69 -52.22
C THR A 166 0.59 -6.56 -53.47
N GLU A 167 0.12 -6.05 -54.61
CA GLU A 167 0.39 -6.64 -55.93
C GLU A 167 1.79 -6.22 -56.41
N SER A 168 2.70 -7.19 -56.52
CA SER A 168 4.01 -7.00 -57.13
C SER A 168 3.86 -6.66 -58.63
N LYS A 169 4.34 -5.48 -59.04
CA LYS A 169 4.43 -5.09 -60.45
C LYS A 169 5.86 -4.66 -60.77
N ASN A 170 6.64 -5.60 -61.29
CA ASN A 170 7.93 -5.31 -61.90
C ASN A 170 7.67 -4.61 -63.24
N SER A 171 8.09 -3.36 -63.39
CA SER A 171 8.14 -2.65 -64.67
C SER A 171 9.59 -2.50 -65.12
N ASN A 172 9.96 -3.23 -66.17
CA ASN A 172 11.29 -3.24 -66.77
C ASN A 172 11.69 -1.84 -67.31
N LEU A 173 12.91 -1.38 -67.00
CA LEU A 173 13.61 -0.37 -67.79
C LEU A 173 15.01 -0.89 -68.11
N GLN A 174 15.21 -1.21 -69.38
CA GLN A 174 16.35 -1.93 -69.93
C GLN A 174 17.23 -0.94 -70.70
N GLY A 175 18.52 -0.84 -70.35
CA GLY A 175 19.43 0.13 -71.00
C GLY A 175 20.92 -0.11 -70.77
N ASN A 176 21.58 -0.68 -71.77
CA ASN A 176 22.98 -0.45 -72.14
C ASN A 176 24.12 -0.91 -71.19
N GLU A 177 24.05 -2.09 -70.58
CA GLU A 177 25.24 -2.77 -70.02
C GLU A 177 26.14 -3.44 -71.09
N LYS A 178 26.37 -2.78 -72.25
CA LYS A 178 27.14 -3.39 -73.37
C LYS A 178 28.11 -2.49 -74.13
N GLU A 179 28.31 -1.24 -73.70
CA GLU A 179 29.34 -0.33 -74.23
C GLU A 179 30.36 0.16 -73.17
N LEU A 180 30.25 -0.32 -71.92
CA LEU A 180 31.19 0.04 -70.83
C LEU A 180 32.29 -1.01 -70.58
N ALA A 181 32.22 -2.19 -71.20
CA ALA A 181 33.24 -3.24 -71.05
C ALA A 181 34.57 -2.85 -71.72
N ASP A 182 34.52 -2.29 -72.94
CA ASP A 182 35.69 -1.94 -73.75
C ASP A 182 36.50 -0.73 -73.25
N LEU A 183 36.06 -0.06 -72.18
CA LEU A 183 36.74 1.11 -71.61
C LEU A 183 37.49 0.87 -70.29
N VAL A 184 37.40 -0.34 -69.72
CA VAL A 184 37.89 -0.63 -68.35
C VAL A 184 39.19 -1.45 -68.32
N ASP A 185 39.49 -2.27 -69.35
CA ASP A 185 40.78 -2.99 -69.47
C ASP A 185 42.00 -2.05 -69.69
N GLY A 186 41.76 -0.75 -69.87
CA GLY A 186 42.77 0.24 -70.27
C GLY A 186 43.64 0.85 -69.17
N ARG A 187 43.48 0.53 -67.88
CA ARG A 187 44.32 1.16 -66.83
C ARG A 187 44.60 0.34 -65.56
N ASN A 188 45.52 -0.62 -65.68
CA ASN A 188 46.10 -1.35 -64.54
C ASN A 188 46.95 -0.44 -63.61
N ARG A 189 46.30 0.26 -62.69
CA ARG A 189 46.89 0.80 -61.45
C ARG A 189 45.78 0.99 -60.40
N PRO A 190 45.88 0.40 -59.18
CA PRO A 190 45.00 0.78 -58.09
C PRO A 190 45.40 2.17 -57.59
N THR A 191 44.59 3.20 -57.90
CA THR A 191 44.58 4.44 -57.12
C THR A 191 43.98 4.15 -55.75
N ALA A 192 44.54 4.76 -54.70
CA ALA A 192 44.09 4.54 -53.33
C ALA A 192 42.59 4.86 -53.17
N ASP A 193 42.15 5.94 -53.81
CA ASP A 193 40.76 6.42 -53.85
C ASP A 193 39.76 5.33 -54.29
N ALA A 194 40.12 4.49 -55.26
CA ALA A 194 39.25 3.41 -55.73
C ALA A 194 39.06 2.30 -54.67
N VAL A 195 40.14 1.95 -53.95
CA VAL A 195 40.11 0.99 -52.83
C VAL A 195 39.39 1.57 -51.61
N GLN A 196 39.54 2.88 -51.39
CA GLN A 196 38.87 3.60 -50.31
C GLN A 196 37.36 3.65 -50.55
N HIS A 197 36.92 3.97 -51.78
CA HIS A 197 35.50 3.95 -52.14
C HIS A 197 34.90 2.53 -52.10
N THR A 198 35.63 1.46 -52.44
CA THR A 198 35.09 0.10 -52.25
C THR A 198 34.89 -0.24 -50.77
N ALA A 199 35.82 0.17 -49.89
CA ALA A 199 35.66 -0.02 -48.44
C ALA A 199 34.49 0.82 -47.87
N GLU A 200 34.29 2.04 -48.35
CA GLU A 200 33.14 2.89 -47.99
C GLU A 200 31.80 2.25 -48.44
N ILE A 201 31.76 1.67 -49.65
CA ILE A 201 30.60 0.94 -50.17
C ILE A 201 30.30 -0.32 -49.34
N GLU A 202 31.32 -1.06 -48.90
CA GLU A 202 31.11 -2.23 -48.03
C GLU A 202 30.64 -1.84 -46.62
N LYS A 203 31.17 -0.76 -46.05
CA LYS A 203 30.68 -0.19 -44.79
C LYS A 203 29.20 0.21 -44.89
N LEU A 204 28.81 0.91 -45.97
CA LEU A 204 27.42 1.33 -46.19
C LEU A 204 26.47 0.14 -46.45
N LYS A 205 26.95 -0.95 -47.06
CA LYS A 205 26.20 -2.22 -47.16
C LYS A 205 25.95 -2.84 -45.78
N LEU A 206 26.98 -2.90 -44.93
CA LEU A 206 26.86 -3.42 -43.56
C LEU A 206 25.87 -2.59 -42.73
N GLU A 207 25.92 -1.26 -42.86
CA GLU A 207 25.03 -0.33 -42.18
C GLU A 207 23.57 -0.46 -42.67
N MET A 208 23.34 -0.58 -43.99
CA MET A 208 22.01 -0.91 -44.54
C MET A 208 21.47 -2.24 -44.02
N GLU A 209 22.30 -3.28 -43.90
CA GLU A 209 21.84 -4.58 -43.41
C GLU A 209 21.53 -4.56 -41.90
N GLN A 210 22.29 -3.77 -41.14
CA GLN A 210 21.97 -3.50 -39.73
C GLN A 210 20.65 -2.73 -39.57
N GLU A 211 20.38 -1.73 -40.42
CA GLU A 211 19.09 -1.02 -40.43
C GLU A 211 17.93 -1.90 -40.88
N ARG A 212 18.12 -2.78 -41.87
CA ARG A 212 17.11 -3.80 -42.24
C ARG A 212 16.77 -4.72 -41.06
N ALA A 213 17.78 -5.17 -40.31
CA ALA A 213 17.58 -5.97 -39.10
C ALA A 213 16.85 -5.18 -37.98
N ARG A 214 17.15 -3.89 -37.80
CA ARG A 214 16.42 -3.01 -36.88
C ARG A 214 14.95 -2.83 -37.31
N LEU A 215 14.70 -2.56 -38.58
CA LEU A 215 13.35 -2.42 -39.13
C LEU A 215 12.52 -3.70 -38.99
N ALA A 216 13.11 -4.87 -39.27
CA ALA A 216 12.45 -6.16 -39.06
C ALA A 216 12.09 -6.38 -37.58
N LYS A 217 12.97 -6.03 -36.64
CA LYS A 217 12.70 -6.10 -35.19
C LYS A 217 11.57 -5.14 -34.75
N ILE A 218 11.54 -3.92 -35.29
CA ILE A 218 10.48 -2.94 -35.04
C ILE A 218 9.14 -3.43 -35.61
N GLN A 219 9.15 -4.01 -36.82
CA GLN A 219 7.95 -4.58 -37.46
C GLN A 219 7.39 -5.76 -36.67
N LEU A 220 8.25 -6.67 -36.18
CA LEU A 220 7.85 -7.77 -35.32
C LEU A 220 7.21 -7.25 -34.02
N LYS A 221 7.87 -6.32 -33.32
CA LYS A 221 7.31 -5.74 -32.10
C LYS A 221 5.96 -5.04 -32.37
N CYS A 222 5.83 -4.29 -33.46
CA CYS A 222 4.57 -3.66 -33.86
C CYS A 222 3.45 -4.69 -34.09
N GLN A 223 3.77 -5.86 -34.64
CA GLN A 223 2.82 -6.96 -34.82
C GLN A 223 2.44 -7.61 -33.47
N GLU A 224 3.36 -7.69 -32.52
CA GLU A 224 3.12 -8.20 -31.16
C GLU A 224 2.23 -7.25 -30.35
N GLU A 225 2.54 -5.95 -30.34
CA GLU A 225 1.69 -4.90 -29.75
C GLU A 225 0.28 -4.89 -30.36
N GLN A 226 0.15 -5.15 -31.67
CA GLN A 226 -1.16 -5.27 -32.33
C GLN A 226 -1.95 -6.52 -31.88
N LYS A 227 -1.28 -7.63 -31.53
CA LYS A 227 -1.93 -8.81 -30.92
C LYS A 227 -2.35 -8.49 -29.48
N LEU A 228 -1.47 -7.85 -28.71
CA LEU A 228 -1.72 -7.48 -27.31
C LEU A 228 -2.92 -6.53 -27.18
N ASN A 229 -3.00 -5.52 -28.04
CA ASN A 229 -4.14 -4.59 -28.11
C ASN A 229 -5.46 -5.30 -28.46
N LYS A 230 -5.45 -6.32 -29.33
CA LYS A 230 -6.64 -7.15 -29.59
C LYS A 230 -7.06 -7.94 -28.34
N SER A 231 -6.11 -8.55 -27.64
CA SER A 231 -6.36 -9.25 -26.37
C SER A 231 -7.02 -8.33 -25.35
N PHE A 232 -6.47 -7.12 -25.13
CA PHE A 232 -7.08 -6.12 -24.23
C PHE A 232 -8.48 -5.68 -24.70
N GLN A 233 -8.73 -5.55 -26.01
CA GLN A 233 -10.07 -5.24 -26.54
C GLN A 233 -11.08 -6.39 -26.39
N GLU A 234 -10.63 -7.62 -26.19
CA GLU A 234 -11.49 -8.77 -25.91
C GLU A 234 -11.74 -8.91 -24.40
N GLU A 235 -10.70 -8.76 -23.59
CA GLU A 235 -10.79 -8.68 -22.13
C GLU A 235 -11.72 -7.55 -21.65
N LEU A 236 -11.63 -6.34 -22.23
CA LEU A 236 -12.49 -5.20 -21.89
C LEU A 236 -13.96 -5.45 -22.28
N LYS A 237 -14.24 -6.27 -23.31
CA LYS A 237 -15.62 -6.71 -23.61
C LYS A 237 -16.14 -7.71 -22.58
N ILE A 238 -15.31 -8.68 -22.17
CA ILE A 238 -15.65 -9.67 -21.13
C ILE A 238 -15.94 -8.96 -19.81
N LEU A 239 -15.04 -8.07 -19.37
CA LEU A 239 -15.18 -7.30 -18.13
C LEU A 239 -16.44 -6.42 -18.14
N LYS A 240 -16.81 -5.87 -19.31
CA LYS A 240 -18.08 -5.14 -19.46
C LYS A 240 -19.30 -6.05 -19.36
N LEU A 241 -19.28 -7.24 -19.98
CA LEU A 241 -20.37 -8.21 -19.88
C LEU A 241 -20.56 -8.70 -18.44
N ASP A 242 -19.47 -8.98 -17.71
CA ASP A 242 -19.56 -9.37 -16.30
C ASP A 242 -20.07 -8.21 -15.42
N ARG A 243 -19.64 -6.97 -15.66
CA ARG A 243 -20.22 -5.79 -14.98
C ARG A 243 -21.72 -5.66 -15.24
N ASP A 244 -22.15 -5.82 -16.49
CA ASP A 244 -23.56 -5.68 -16.88
C ASP A 244 -24.40 -6.86 -16.34
N LYS A 245 -23.80 -8.05 -16.18
CA LYS A 245 -24.36 -9.22 -15.49
C LYS A 245 -24.46 -9.04 -13.97
N VAL A 246 -23.47 -8.43 -13.32
CA VAL A 246 -23.53 -8.05 -11.90
C VAL A 246 -24.62 -7.00 -11.67
N SER A 247 -24.77 -6.03 -12.59
CA SER A 247 -25.87 -5.06 -12.58
C SER A 247 -27.24 -5.75 -12.64
N LEU A 248 -27.42 -6.72 -13.56
CA LEU A 248 -28.65 -7.53 -13.62
C LEU A 248 -28.89 -8.34 -12.34
N TYR A 249 -27.84 -8.95 -11.76
CA TYR A 249 -27.95 -9.71 -10.52
C TYR A 249 -28.34 -8.81 -9.34
N TYR A 250 -27.81 -7.58 -9.26
CA TYR A 250 -28.19 -6.59 -8.27
C TYR A 250 -29.66 -6.13 -8.43
N ILE A 251 -30.12 -5.87 -9.66
CA ILE A 251 -31.52 -5.53 -9.95
C ILE A 251 -32.45 -6.67 -9.52
N TYR A 252 -32.11 -7.91 -9.88
CA TYR A 252 -32.89 -9.10 -9.49
C TYR A 252 -32.94 -9.26 -7.96
N PHE A 253 -31.81 -9.14 -7.27
CA PHE A 253 -31.74 -9.19 -5.80
C PHE A 253 -32.61 -8.10 -5.13
N VAL A 254 -32.63 -6.87 -5.65
CA VAL A 254 -33.48 -5.79 -5.14
C VAL A 254 -34.97 -6.11 -5.32
N ILE A 255 -35.38 -6.65 -6.47
CA ILE A 255 -36.77 -7.06 -6.74
C ILE A 255 -37.19 -8.18 -5.78
N THR A 256 -36.42 -9.27 -5.69
CA THR A 256 -36.73 -10.39 -4.78
C THR A 256 -36.74 -9.96 -3.30
N SER A 257 -35.90 -8.98 -2.93
CA SER A 257 -35.92 -8.38 -1.58
C SER A 257 -37.22 -7.60 -1.32
N MET A 258 -37.68 -6.80 -2.29
CA MET A 258 -38.96 -6.06 -2.20
C MET A 258 -40.17 -7.02 -2.09
N GLU A 259 -40.19 -8.09 -2.90
CA GLU A 259 -41.21 -9.14 -2.84
C GLU A 259 -41.21 -9.83 -1.46
N MET A 260 -40.03 -10.18 -0.93
CA MET A 260 -39.88 -10.78 0.41
C MET A 260 -40.18 -9.82 1.57
N THR A 261 -40.12 -8.50 1.37
CA THR A 261 -40.71 -7.54 2.34
C THR A 261 -42.23 -7.53 2.25
N LYS A 262 -42.82 -7.48 1.04
CA LYS A 262 -44.28 -7.48 0.87
C LYS A 262 -44.94 -8.72 1.47
N ILE A 263 -44.41 -9.91 1.18
CA ILE A 263 -44.89 -11.20 1.73
C ILE A 263 -44.78 -11.23 3.27
N ARG A 264 -43.75 -10.60 3.84
CA ARG A 264 -43.56 -10.51 5.29
C ARG A 264 -44.57 -9.58 5.96
N ASP A 265 -44.89 -8.47 5.31
CA ASP A 265 -45.86 -7.50 5.82
C ASP A 265 -47.28 -8.08 5.73
N GLU A 266 -47.64 -8.73 4.61
CA GLU A 266 -48.89 -9.50 4.46
C GLU A 266 -49.02 -10.61 5.52
N LEU A 267 -47.95 -11.37 5.78
CA LEU A 267 -47.93 -12.37 6.84
C LEU A 267 -48.11 -11.75 8.24
N ASN A 268 -47.50 -10.60 8.51
CA ASN A 268 -47.61 -9.90 9.79
C ASN A 268 -49.00 -9.29 10.01
N GLU A 269 -49.66 -8.82 8.94
CA GLU A 269 -51.07 -8.45 8.95
C GLU A 269 -51.96 -9.67 9.27
N LYS A 270 -51.77 -10.81 8.59
CA LYS A 270 -52.54 -12.03 8.86
C LYS A 270 -52.32 -12.59 10.26
N VAL A 271 -51.11 -12.52 10.80
CA VAL A 271 -50.82 -12.84 12.22
C VAL A 271 -51.55 -11.90 13.18
N SER A 272 -51.70 -10.62 12.82
CA SER A 272 -52.43 -9.63 13.61
C SER A 272 -53.96 -9.85 13.54
N GLU A 273 -54.48 -10.22 12.37
CA GLU A 273 -55.86 -10.63 12.17
C GLU A 273 -56.21 -11.91 12.96
N ILE A 274 -55.34 -12.92 12.96
CA ILE A 274 -55.50 -14.14 13.76
C ILE A 274 -55.58 -13.80 15.26
N LYS A 275 -54.69 -12.93 15.77
CA LYS A 275 -54.74 -12.47 17.18
C LYS A 275 -56.06 -11.76 17.50
N ARG A 276 -56.54 -10.89 16.61
CA ARG A 276 -57.85 -10.21 16.75
C ARG A 276 -59.00 -11.23 16.80
N LEU A 277 -59.00 -12.21 15.90
CA LEU A 277 -60.02 -13.27 15.83
C LEU A 277 -59.98 -14.19 17.06
N GLN A 278 -58.81 -14.46 17.63
CA GLN A 278 -58.67 -15.29 18.83
C GLN A 278 -59.18 -14.57 20.11
N ILE A 279 -59.02 -13.25 20.18
CA ILE A 279 -59.63 -12.39 21.22
C ILE A 279 -61.16 -12.35 21.05
N GLU A 280 -61.65 -12.23 19.82
CA GLU A 280 -63.10 -12.26 19.52
C GLU A 280 -63.73 -13.63 19.83
N LEU A 281 -63.02 -14.74 19.56
CA LEU A 281 -63.46 -16.10 19.89
C LEU A 281 -63.60 -16.27 21.41
N THR A 282 -62.55 -15.95 22.18
CA THR A 282 -62.56 -16.09 23.64
C THR A 282 -63.56 -15.16 24.31
N ARG A 283 -63.85 -13.99 23.72
CA ARG A 283 -64.99 -13.14 24.14
C ARG A 283 -66.31 -13.88 23.96
N ARG A 284 -66.61 -14.40 22.77
CA ARG A 284 -67.86 -15.14 22.49
C ARG A 284 -68.02 -16.40 23.35
N GLU A 285 -66.93 -17.12 23.61
CA GLU A 285 -66.94 -18.26 24.53
C GLU A 285 -67.36 -17.83 25.94
N SER A 286 -66.88 -16.68 26.42
CA SER A 286 -67.30 -16.12 27.72
C SER A 286 -68.75 -15.61 27.72
N ASP A 287 -69.23 -15.01 26.61
CA ASP A 287 -70.61 -14.55 26.46
C ASP A 287 -71.59 -15.74 26.46
N VAL A 288 -71.30 -16.79 25.69
CA VAL A 288 -72.10 -18.02 25.60
C VAL A 288 -72.09 -18.78 26.93
N ALA A 289 -70.96 -18.83 27.63
CA ALA A 289 -70.90 -19.40 28.99
C ALA A 289 -71.76 -18.59 29.97
N GLY A 290 -71.77 -17.26 29.87
CA GLY A 290 -72.65 -16.38 30.64
C GLY A 290 -74.14 -16.64 30.39
N GLU A 291 -74.55 -16.70 29.11
CA GLU A 291 -75.95 -16.94 28.74
C GLU A 291 -76.42 -18.35 29.14
N ALA A 292 -75.54 -19.37 29.05
CA ALA A 292 -75.82 -20.70 29.57
C ALA A 292 -76.00 -20.71 31.09
N VAL A 293 -75.15 -20.00 31.84
CA VAL A 293 -75.26 -19.87 33.31
C VAL A 293 -76.53 -19.14 33.71
N ASP A 294 -76.88 -18.02 33.09
CA ASP A 294 -78.13 -17.30 33.40
C ASP A 294 -79.38 -18.07 32.93
N SER A 295 -79.27 -18.94 31.92
CA SER A 295 -80.33 -19.88 31.53
C SER A 295 -80.53 -20.99 32.56
N LEU A 296 -79.46 -21.59 33.07
CA LEU A 296 -79.51 -22.56 34.17
C LEU A 296 -80.08 -21.91 35.45
N LYS A 297 -79.68 -20.68 35.76
CA LYS A 297 -80.15 -19.90 36.91
C LYS A 297 -81.62 -19.47 36.79
N ARG A 298 -82.13 -19.28 35.57
CA ARG A 298 -83.58 -19.16 35.29
C ARG A 298 -84.29 -20.48 35.57
N LEU A 299 -83.77 -21.61 35.06
CA LEU A 299 -84.36 -22.94 35.28
C LEU A 299 -84.40 -23.34 36.76
N VAL A 300 -83.33 -23.08 37.52
CA VAL A 300 -83.30 -23.29 38.98
C VAL A 300 -84.40 -22.49 39.67
N LYS A 301 -84.58 -21.20 39.35
CA LYS A 301 -85.69 -20.39 39.90
C LYS A 301 -87.08 -20.90 39.53
N THR A 302 -87.23 -21.62 38.42
CA THR A 302 -88.50 -22.29 38.06
C THR A 302 -88.71 -23.53 38.93
N LEU A 303 -87.69 -24.39 39.05
CA LEU A 303 -87.73 -25.60 39.88
C LEU A 303 -87.88 -25.31 41.38
N GLU A 304 -87.35 -24.19 41.88
CA GLU A 304 -87.56 -23.68 43.24
C GLU A 304 -89.04 -23.32 43.48
N LYS A 305 -89.68 -22.65 42.52
CA LYS A 305 -91.12 -22.32 42.58
C LYS A 305 -91.99 -23.57 42.48
N GLU A 306 -91.63 -24.50 41.60
CA GLU A 306 -92.35 -25.75 41.40
C GLU A 306 -92.27 -26.65 42.64
N ASN A 307 -91.11 -26.74 43.30
CA ASN A 307 -90.99 -27.36 44.61
C ASN A 307 -91.86 -26.68 45.67
N ALA A 308 -91.97 -25.34 45.65
CA ALA A 308 -92.84 -24.63 46.57
C ALA A 308 -94.33 -24.92 46.33
N THR A 309 -94.79 -25.00 45.07
CA THR A 309 -96.18 -25.36 44.75
C THR A 309 -96.48 -26.82 45.07
N LEU A 310 -95.63 -27.77 44.68
CA LEU A 310 -95.78 -29.20 45.01
C LEU A 310 -95.78 -29.44 46.53
N LYS A 311 -95.02 -28.64 47.29
CA LYS A 311 -95.04 -28.69 48.76
C LYS A 311 -96.34 -28.15 49.36
N MET A 312 -96.99 -27.16 48.75
CA MET A 312 -98.32 -26.70 49.17
C MET A 312 -99.40 -27.74 48.83
N GLU A 313 -99.41 -28.22 47.59
CA GLU A 313 -100.34 -29.25 47.11
C GLU A 313 -100.24 -30.53 47.93
N LYS A 314 -99.03 -30.98 48.29
CA LYS A 314 -98.84 -32.09 49.23
C LYS A 314 -99.52 -31.83 50.57
N ASN A 315 -99.33 -30.66 51.18
CA ASN A 315 -99.93 -30.33 52.47
C ASN A 315 -101.46 -30.30 52.40
N GLU A 316 -102.02 -29.85 51.27
CA GLU A 316 -103.46 -29.82 51.00
C GLU A 316 -104.04 -31.23 50.82
N ILE A 317 -103.36 -32.10 50.05
CA ILE A 317 -103.71 -33.52 49.91
C ILE A 317 -103.60 -34.26 51.26
N GLU A 318 -102.58 -33.97 52.07
CA GLU A 318 -102.39 -34.56 53.40
C GLU A 318 -103.52 -34.15 54.36
N ALA A 319 -103.98 -32.90 54.30
CA ALA A 319 -105.16 -32.43 55.02
C ALA A 319 -106.47 -33.07 54.50
N ALA A 320 -106.63 -33.22 53.18
CA ALA A 320 -107.80 -33.87 52.57
C ALA A 320 -107.87 -35.38 52.86
N LEU A 321 -106.73 -36.05 52.96
CA LEU A 321 -106.66 -37.45 53.39
C LEU A 321 -107.12 -37.60 54.84
N GLU A 322 -106.72 -36.71 55.73
CA GLU A 322 -107.16 -36.73 57.12
C GLU A 322 -108.61 -36.23 57.34
N THR A 323 -109.26 -35.58 56.37
CA THR A 323 -110.73 -35.40 56.41
C THR A 323 -111.47 -36.62 55.83
N SER A 324 -110.98 -37.20 54.73
CA SER A 324 -111.50 -38.44 54.14
C SER A 324 -111.44 -39.63 55.11
N ARG A 325 -110.35 -39.76 55.86
CA ARG A 325 -110.19 -40.77 56.91
C ARG A 325 -111.22 -40.65 58.04
N LYS A 326 -111.74 -39.44 58.28
CA LYS A 326 -112.78 -39.16 59.27
C LYS A 326 -114.19 -39.40 58.72
N SER A 327 -114.43 -39.29 57.41
CA SER A 327 -115.72 -39.61 56.79
C SER A 327 -115.90 -41.10 56.46
N LEU A 328 -114.84 -41.82 56.10
CA LEU A 328 -114.90 -43.26 55.81
C LEU A 328 -115.35 -44.10 57.02
N ALA A 329 -115.12 -43.61 58.24
CA ALA A 329 -115.57 -44.24 59.48
C ALA A 329 -117.10 -44.24 59.69
N ALA A 330 -117.88 -43.54 58.87
CA ALA A 330 -119.32 -43.33 59.09
C ALA A 330 -120.25 -44.18 58.20
N ASN A 331 -119.78 -44.70 57.06
CA ASN A 331 -120.65 -45.09 55.92
C ASN A 331 -120.63 -46.59 55.56
N VAL A 332 -120.43 -47.51 56.51
CA VAL A 332 -120.47 -48.97 56.26
C VAL A 332 -121.63 -49.65 57.01
N LEU A 333 -122.86 -49.37 56.58
CA LEU A 333 -124.00 -50.26 56.81
C LEU A 333 -125.15 -49.99 55.81
N SER A 334 -125.84 -51.06 55.40
CA SER A 334 -127.02 -51.10 54.51
C SER A 334 -126.77 -50.71 53.04
N SER A 335 -127.42 -51.34 52.04
CA SER A 335 -128.15 -52.62 52.00
C SER A 335 -128.31 -53.06 50.54
N ALA A 336 -128.32 -54.36 50.26
CA ALA A 336 -128.67 -54.90 48.94
C ALA A 336 -129.47 -56.20 49.11
N SER A 337 -130.71 -56.24 48.59
CA SER A 337 -131.50 -57.48 48.51
C SER A 337 -132.67 -57.36 47.53
N GLN A 338 -132.85 -58.42 46.72
CA GLN A 338 -134.09 -58.95 46.13
C GLN A 338 -134.98 -58.03 45.23
N MET A 339 -135.40 -58.39 44.01
CA MET A 339 -135.87 -59.66 43.40
C MET A 339 -137.16 -60.24 43.99
N SER A 340 -138.30 -60.06 43.29
CA SER A 340 -139.48 -60.93 43.46
C SER A 340 -140.46 -60.90 42.27
N ASP A 341 -140.60 -62.07 41.66
CA ASP A 341 -141.75 -62.68 40.95
C ASP A 341 -143.02 -62.73 41.86
N PRO A 342 -144.19 -63.36 41.53
CA PRO A 342 -144.70 -63.91 40.26
C PRO A 342 -146.24 -63.76 39.97
N SER A 343 -146.70 -64.37 38.86
CA SER A 343 -147.95 -65.17 38.71
C SER A 343 -149.37 -64.57 38.94
N LYS A 344 -150.26 -64.70 37.93
CA LYS A 344 -151.44 -65.62 37.99
C LYS A 344 -152.29 -65.79 36.70
N SER A 345 -152.74 -67.04 36.49
CA SER A 345 -153.97 -67.55 35.83
C SER A 345 -154.57 -66.93 34.54
N PHE A 346 -154.80 -67.80 33.54
CA PHE A 346 -155.55 -67.59 32.28
C PHE A 346 -157.03 -67.20 32.44
N PRO A 347 -157.62 -66.63 31.36
CA PRO A 347 -158.72 -67.33 30.68
C PRO A 347 -158.58 -67.49 29.15
N GLU A 348 -158.86 -68.70 28.69
CA GLU A 348 -159.72 -69.01 27.53
C GLU A 348 -159.55 -68.24 26.20
N LYS A 349 -158.61 -68.75 25.39
CA LYS A 349 -158.58 -68.75 23.91
C LYS A 349 -158.49 -67.40 23.15
N GLU A 350 -159.24 -66.36 23.45
CA GLU A 350 -159.11 -65.09 22.72
C GLU A 350 -157.88 -64.28 23.18
N GLU A 351 -157.53 -64.39 24.46
CA GLU A 351 -156.21 -63.94 24.95
C GLU A 351 -155.08 -64.82 24.43
N MET A 352 -155.35 -66.09 24.11
CA MET A 352 -154.37 -66.97 23.46
C MET A 352 -154.11 -66.50 22.02
N GLU A 353 -155.14 -66.14 21.26
CA GLU A 353 -155.02 -65.55 19.92
C GLU A 353 -154.22 -64.24 19.97
N ARG A 354 -154.57 -63.31 20.88
CA ARG A 354 -153.84 -62.05 21.09
C ARG A 354 -152.40 -62.27 21.59
N SER A 355 -152.16 -63.27 22.44
CA SER A 355 -150.84 -63.64 22.93
C SER A 355 -149.97 -64.29 21.84
N ILE A 356 -150.55 -65.13 20.96
CA ILE A 356 -149.86 -65.68 19.80
C ILE A 356 -149.50 -64.57 18.80
N GLN A 357 -150.42 -63.64 18.52
CA GLN A 357 -150.14 -62.49 17.66
C GLN A 357 -149.06 -61.57 18.26
N LYS A 358 -149.10 -61.32 19.58
CA LYS A 358 -148.05 -60.59 20.29
C LYS A 358 -146.71 -61.33 20.23
N LEU A 359 -146.67 -62.60 20.59
CA LEU A 359 -145.45 -63.42 20.61
C LEU A 359 -144.85 -63.58 19.19
N ASN A 360 -145.68 -63.63 18.15
CA ASN A 360 -145.23 -63.61 16.76
C ASN A 360 -144.67 -62.23 16.36
N LYS A 361 -145.25 -61.12 16.83
CA LYS A 361 -144.66 -59.78 16.66
C LYS A 361 -143.32 -59.67 17.41
N ASP A 362 -143.29 -60.05 18.68
CA ASP A 362 -142.09 -60.02 19.52
C ASP A 362 -140.99 -60.92 18.93
N LEU A 363 -141.34 -62.06 18.32
CA LEU A 363 -140.43 -62.93 17.56
C LEU A 363 -139.92 -62.27 16.27
N MET A 364 -140.76 -61.56 15.53
CA MET A 364 -140.34 -60.80 14.33
C MET A 364 -139.46 -59.58 14.69
N ASP A 365 -139.73 -58.89 15.81
CA ASP A 365 -138.93 -57.77 16.26
C ASP A 365 -137.60 -58.22 16.87
N THR A 366 -137.57 -59.28 17.68
CA THR A 366 -136.31 -59.92 18.13
C THR A 366 -135.52 -60.54 16.97
N GLN A 367 -136.18 -61.01 15.91
CA GLN A 367 -135.48 -61.43 14.68
C GLN A 367 -134.84 -60.22 13.97
N ARG A 368 -135.52 -59.07 13.86
CA ARG A 368 -134.92 -57.84 13.31
C ARG A 368 -133.76 -57.33 14.16
N GLU A 369 -133.85 -57.44 15.48
CA GLU A 369 -132.76 -57.09 16.41
C GLU A 369 -131.58 -58.04 16.28
N LYS A 370 -131.83 -59.35 16.13
CA LYS A 370 -130.80 -60.34 15.79
C LYS A 370 -130.15 -60.05 14.44
N GLU A 371 -130.91 -59.68 13.41
CA GLU A 371 -130.39 -59.31 12.09
C GLU A 371 -129.52 -58.05 12.16
N LYS A 372 -129.93 -57.01 12.90
CA LYS A 372 -129.09 -55.83 13.20
C LYS A 372 -127.83 -56.19 13.98
N ALA A 373 -127.94 -57.03 15.01
CA ALA A 373 -126.79 -57.48 15.80
C ALA A 373 -125.79 -58.29 14.96
N VAL A 374 -126.28 -59.11 14.02
CA VAL A 374 -125.44 -59.82 13.04
C VAL A 374 -124.80 -58.86 12.04
N GLN A 375 -125.50 -57.80 11.61
CA GLN A 375 -124.94 -56.75 10.74
C GLN A 375 -123.82 -55.97 11.45
N GLU A 376 -124.05 -55.49 12.67
CA GLU A 376 -123.02 -54.77 13.44
C GLU A 376 -121.86 -55.70 13.86
N LEU A 377 -122.12 -56.97 14.18
CA LEU A 377 -121.06 -57.97 14.40
C LEU A 377 -120.23 -58.21 13.13
N THR A 378 -120.87 -58.26 11.96
CA THR A 378 -120.19 -58.37 10.67
C THR A 378 -119.34 -57.12 10.39
N ARG A 379 -119.85 -55.92 10.68
CA ARG A 379 -119.12 -54.65 10.56
C ARG A 379 -117.94 -54.56 11.51
N LEU A 380 -118.12 -54.93 12.78
CA LEU A 380 -117.05 -55.01 13.79
C LEU A 380 -115.98 -56.02 13.38
N LYS A 381 -116.38 -57.19 12.85
CA LYS A 381 -115.44 -58.18 12.31
C LYS A 381 -114.66 -57.61 11.11
N GLN A 382 -115.32 -56.93 10.18
CA GLN A 382 -114.67 -56.31 9.02
C GLN A 382 -113.69 -55.22 9.46
N HIS A 383 -114.09 -54.31 10.35
CA HIS A 383 -113.21 -53.27 10.90
C HIS A 383 -112.03 -53.86 11.70
N LEU A 384 -112.22 -54.99 12.40
CA LEU A 384 -111.11 -55.67 13.09
C LEU A 384 -110.13 -56.28 12.08
N LEU A 385 -110.61 -56.88 10.99
CA LEU A 385 -109.75 -57.41 9.91
C LEU A 385 -109.04 -56.29 9.13
N GLU A 386 -109.71 -55.17 8.88
CA GLU A 386 -109.11 -53.98 8.27
C GLU A 386 -108.01 -53.39 9.16
N LYS A 387 -108.25 -53.29 10.48
CA LYS A 387 -107.21 -52.84 11.43
C LYS A 387 -106.07 -53.85 11.56
N GLU A 388 -106.36 -55.15 11.56
CA GLU A 388 -105.34 -56.21 11.60
C GLU A 388 -104.46 -56.18 10.33
N ALA A 389 -105.04 -55.88 9.17
CA ALA A 389 -104.31 -55.67 7.92
C ALA A 389 -103.48 -54.38 7.94
N GLU A 390 -104.03 -53.24 8.40
CA GLU A 390 -103.31 -51.96 8.54
C GLU A 390 -102.14 -52.06 9.53
N GLU A 391 -102.34 -52.77 10.65
CA GLU A 391 -101.30 -53.04 11.65
C GLU A 391 -100.24 -54.01 11.11
N SER A 392 -100.61 -54.96 10.24
CA SER A 392 -99.66 -55.83 9.52
C SER A 392 -98.85 -55.08 8.46
N GLU A 393 -99.48 -54.23 7.64
CA GLU A 393 -98.81 -53.42 6.63
C GLU A 393 -97.82 -52.46 7.29
N LYS A 394 -98.21 -51.83 8.41
CA LYS A 394 -97.29 -51.03 9.23
C LYS A 394 -96.12 -51.85 9.79
N MET A 395 -96.34 -53.10 10.21
CA MET A 395 -95.23 -53.95 10.67
C MET A 395 -94.26 -54.29 9.54
N ASP A 396 -94.74 -54.53 8.32
CA ASP A 396 -93.88 -54.74 7.15
C ASP A 396 -93.10 -53.47 6.76
N GLU A 397 -93.71 -52.27 6.88
CA GLU A 397 -93.01 -50.99 6.75
C GLU A 397 -91.93 -50.78 7.83
N ASP A 398 -92.25 -51.02 9.12
CA ASP A 398 -91.30 -50.92 10.22
C ASP A 398 -90.12 -51.89 10.03
N ILE A 399 -90.39 -53.14 9.59
CA ILE A 399 -89.37 -54.15 9.27
C ILE A 399 -88.45 -53.67 8.15
N LYS A 400 -89.01 -53.10 7.08
CA LYS A 400 -88.24 -52.53 5.97
C LYS A 400 -87.35 -51.38 6.44
N ILE A 401 -87.87 -50.45 7.24
CA ILE A 401 -87.11 -49.33 7.80
C ILE A 401 -85.96 -49.83 8.68
N ILE A 402 -86.20 -50.85 9.52
CA ILE A 402 -85.18 -51.49 10.35
C ILE A 402 -84.06 -52.10 9.48
N GLU A 403 -84.40 -52.71 8.34
CA GLU A 403 -83.44 -53.35 7.46
C GLU A 403 -82.63 -52.33 6.62
N ASP A 404 -83.27 -51.29 6.11
CA ASP A 404 -82.59 -50.15 5.46
C ASP A 404 -81.61 -49.46 6.44
N LEU A 405 -82.00 -49.31 7.72
CA LEU A 405 -81.13 -48.78 8.78
C LEU A 405 -79.97 -49.71 9.13
N ARG A 406 -80.15 -51.04 9.10
CA ARG A 406 -79.07 -52.03 9.29
C ARG A 406 -78.04 -51.95 8.17
N GLN A 407 -78.50 -51.96 6.92
CA GLN A 407 -77.62 -51.88 5.75
C GLN A 407 -76.82 -50.57 5.73
N SER A 408 -77.46 -49.44 6.10
CA SER A 408 -76.78 -48.16 6.31
C SER A 408 -75.74 -48.23 7.43
N ASN A 409 -76.05 -48.87 8.56
CA ASN A 409 -75.12 -49.01 9.69
C ASN A 409 -73.93 -49.93 9.38
N ASP A 410 -74.15 -51.03 8.64
CA ASP A 410 -73.08 -51.92 8.18
C ASP A 410 -72.20 -51.25 7.12
N TYR A 411 -72.77 -50.46 6.20
CA TYR A 411 -72.01 -49.62 5.26
C TYR A 411 -71.12 -48.61 6.00
N LEU A 412 -71.67 -47.90 6.99
CA LEU A 412 -70.90 -46.96 7.82
C LEU A 412 -69.79 -47.67 8.60
N ARG A 413 -70.04 -48.85 9.18
CA ARG A 413 -69.00 -49.67 9.84
C ARG A 413 -67.91 -50.12 8.86
N ALA A 414 -68.26 -50.48 7.63
CA ALA A 414 -67.29 -50.79 6.58
C ALA A 414 -66.46 -49.56 6.16
N GLN A 415 -67.09 -48.38 6.06
CA GLN A 415 -66.42 -47.11 5.75
C GLN A 415 -65.42 -46.72 6.85
N VAL A 416 -65.84 -46.74 8.12
CA VAL A 416 -64.95 -46.50 9.28
C VAL A 416 -63.80 -47.51 9.31
N SER A 417 -64.08 -48.80 9.10
CA SER A 417 -63.05 -49.85 9.04
C SER A 417 -62.06 -49.65 7.88
N ASN A 418 -62.44 -48.93 6.83
CA ASN A 418 -61.54 -48.57 5.74
C ASN A 418 -60.71 -47.31 6.08
N LEU A 419 -61.34 -46.27 6.62
CA LEU A 419 -60.69 -45.04 7.06
C LEU A 419 -59.65 -45.31 8.16
N GLU A 420 -59.95 -46.21 9.11
CA GLU A 420 -58.96 -46.67 10.09
C GLU A 420 -57.75 -47.35 9.44
N ARG A 421 -57.96 -48.14 8.38
CA ARG A 421 -56.89 -48.87 7.70
C ARG A 421 -56.00 -47.92 6.90
N THR A 422 -56.59 -46.97 6.18
CA THR A 422 -55.84 -45.94 5.46
C THR A 422 -55.10 -45.00 6.42
N LEU A 423 -55.70 -44.63 7.55
CA LEU A 423 -55.04 -43.86 8.60
C LEU A 423 -53.84 -44.61 9.21
N LYS A 424 -54.01 -45.89 9.56
CA LYS A 424 -52.92 -46.75 10.07
C LYS A 424 -51.78 -46.88 9.06
N GLN A 425 -52.10 -47.05 7.76
CA GLN A 425 -51.12 -47.09 6.69
C GLN A 425 -50.39 -45.74 6.53
N ALA A 426 -51.10 -44.62 6.57
CA ALA A 426 -50.53 -43.28 6.44
C ALA A 426 -49.55 -42.96 7.58
N VAL A 427 -49.92 -43.30 8.83
CA VAL A 427 -49.05 -43.15 10.01
C VAL A 427 -47.78 -44.01 9.89
N LEU A 428 -47.89 -45.24 9.40
CA LEU A 428 -46.71 -46.10 9.16
C LEU A 428 -45.77 -45.49 8.11
N SER A 429 -46.30 -45.03 6.96
CA SER A 429 -45.47 -44.35 5.96
C SER A 429 -44.89 -43.02 6.46
N GLN A 430 -45.59 -42.29 7.33
CA GLN A 430 -45.08 -41.06 7.93
C GLN A 430 -43.89 -41.33 8.86
N GLU A 431 -43.93 -42.38 9.67
CA GLU A 431 -42.82 -42.76 10.53
C GLU A 431 -41.63 -43.34 9.71
N GLU A 432 -41.89 -44.08 8.64
CA GLU A 432 -40.86 -44.54 7.71
C GLU A 432 -40.14 -43.37 7.02
N LEU A 433 -40.88 -42.39 6.47
CA LEU A 433 -40.32 -41.16 5.90
C LEU A 433 -39.53 -40.34 6.94
N LYS A 434 -40.03 -40.24 8.17
CA LYS A 434 -39.34 -39.58 9.30
C LYS A 434 -38.03 -40.28 9.66
N MET A 435 -37.99 -41.60 9.67
CA MET A 435 -36.77 -42.38 9.90
C MET A 435 -35.78 -42.27 8.72
N ALA A 436 -36.27 -42.26 7.48
CA ALA A 436 -35.44 -42.03 6.29
C ALA A 436 -34.78 -40.63 6.33
N ASN A 437 -35.57 -39.58 6.57
CA ASN A 437 -35.11 -38.19 6.72
C ASN A 437 -34.09 -38.05 7.87
N ASN A 438 -34.35 -38.64 9.05
CA ASN A 438 -33.39 -38.67 10.15
C ASN A 438 -32.05 -39.32 9.72
N SER A 439 -32.08 -40.38 8.92
CA SER A 439 -30.87 -41.01 8.39
C SER A 439 -30.10 -40.13 7.38
N GLU A 440 -30.81 -39.26 6.65
CA GLU A 440 -30.22 -38.32 5.69
C GLU A 440 -29.64 -37.08 6.37
N VAL A 441 -30.33 -36.55 7.38
CA VAL A 441 -29.83 -35.51 8.28
C VAL A 441 -28.54 -35.94 8.99
N LEU A 442 -28.41 -37.21 9.39
CA LEU A 442 -27.16 -37.73 9.96
C LEU A 442 -26.03 -37.80 8.94
N LYS A 443 -26.30 -38.25 7.70
CA LYS A 443 -25.29 -38.31 6.62
C LYS A 443 -24.84 -36.91 6.18
N SER A 444 -25.77 -35.97 6.03
CA SER A 444 -25.43 -34.59 5.67
C SER A 444 -24.64 -33.90 6.78
N ARG A 445 -24.92 -34.21 8.06
CA ARG A 445 -24.10 -33.76 9.18
C ARG A 445 -22.69 -34.35 9.16
N GLU A 446 -22.52 -35.65 8.91
CA GLU A 446 -21.19 -36.28 8.78
C GLU A 446 -20.37 -35.64 7.65
N ILE A 447 -21.01 -35.32 6.52
CA ILE A 447 -20.39 -34.60 5.40
C ILE A 447 -20.00 -33.16 5.80
N ILE A 448 -20.84 -32.46 6.57
CA ILE A 448 -20.52 -31.13 7.11
C ILE A 448 -19.31 -31.21 8.06
N ASP A 449 -19.30 -32.16 9.00
CA ASP A 449 -18.22 -32.31 9.98
C ASP A 449 -16.86 -32.66 9.31
N ASP A 450 -16.86 -33.45 8.22
CA ASP A 450 -15.66 -33.70 7.40
C ASP A 450 -15.23 -32.49 6.56
N LEU A 451 -16.18 -31.72 6.01
CA LEU A 451 -15.88 -30.47 5.30
C LEU A 451 -15.30 -29.41 6.24
N ASP A 452 -15.83 -29.27 7.46
CA ASP A 452 -15.35 -28.30 8.45
C ASP A 452 -13.97 -28.68 9.00
N LYS A 453 -13.69 -29.99 9.11
CA LYS A 453 -12.35 -30.54 9.39
C LYS A 453 -11.36 -30.26 8.24
N LYS A 454 -11.79 -30.39 6.98
CA LYS A 454 -10.97 -30.03 5.80
C LYS A 454 -10.71 -28.52 5.73
N LEU A 455 -11.72 -27.69 6.00
CA LEU A 455 -11.60 -26.24 6.09
C LEU A 455 -10.62 -25.83 7.20
N SER A 456 -10.75 -26.42 8.40
CA SER A 456 -9.82 -26.22 9.53
C SER A 456 -8.37 -26.56 9.18
N ASN A 457 -8.13 -27.63 8.43
CA ASN A 457 -6.79 -28.00 7.97
C ASN A 457 -6.25 -27.06 6.88
N CYS A 458 -7.13 -26.55 6.00
CA CYS A 458 -6.78 -25.54 5.00
C CYS A 458 -6.36 -24.22 5.68
N ILE A 459 -7.15 -23.73 6.64
CA ILE A 459 -6.85 -22.52 7.44
C ILE A 459 -5.49 -22.67 8.14
N ARG A 460 -5.24 -23.78 8.85
CA ARG A 460 -3.94 -24.06 9.49
C ARG A 460 -2.75 -24.05 8.51
N THR A 461 -2.98 -24.49 7.27
CA THR A 461 -1.95 -24.50 6.22
C THR A 461 -1.70 -23.07 5.70
N ILE A 462 -2.75 -22.27 5.54
CA ILE A 462 -2.65 -20.84 5.20
C ILE A 462 -1.92 -20.07 6.31
N ASP A 463 -2.26 -20.29 7.58
CA ASP A 463 -1.59 -19.65 8.73
C ASP A 463 -0.10 -20.00 8.80
N ALA A 464 0.25 -21.28 8.55
CA ALA A 464 1.65 -21.70 8.44
C ALA A 464 2.38 -20.98 7.28
N LYS A 465 1.75 -20.84 6.11
CA LYS A 465 2.33 -20.08 4.98
C LYS A 465 2.40 -18.57 5.23
N ASN A 466 1.46 -17.99 5.97
CA ASN A 466 1.55 -16.59 6.41
C ASN A 466 2.74 -16.39 7.37
N HIS A 467 3.02 -17.36 8.25
CA HIS A 467 4.18 -17.32 9.13
C HIS A 467 5.51 -17.51 8.36
N GLU A 468 5.56 -18.42 7.38
CA GLU A 468 6.71 -18.55 6.47
C GLU A 468 6.96 -17.25 5.68
N LEU A 469 5.93 -16.61 5.14
CA LEU A 469 6.03 -15.34 4.42
C LEU A 469 6.52 -14.20 5.31
N LEU A 470 6.03 -14.11 6.56
CA LEU A 470 6.49 -13.10 7.53
C LEU A 470 7.97 -13.31 7.91
N ASN A 471 8.41 -14.56 8.04
CA ASN A 471 9.81 -14.90 8.30
C ASN A 471 10.69 -14.51 7.09
N LEU A 472 10.27 -14.87 5.87
CA LEU A 472 10.96 -14.49 4.62
C LEU A 472 11.02 -12.97 4.43
N GLN A 473 9.94 -12.23 4.73
CA GLN A 473 9.93 -10.77 4.70
C GLN A 473 10.89 -10.16 5.74
N THR A 474 10.98 -10.77 6.92
CA THR A 474 11.92 -10.38 7.99
C THR A 474 13.37 -10.60 7.55
N ALA A 475 13.68 -11.77 6.99
CA ALA A 475 15.00 -12.10 6.45
C ALA A 475 15.40 -11.18 5.29
N LEU A 476 14.48 -10.87 4.38
CA LEU A 476 14.71 -9.88 3.31
C LEU A 476 14.98 -8.47 3.88
N GLY A 477 14.25 -8.05 4.90
CA GLY A 477 14.51 -6.80 5.61
C GLY A 477 15.90 -6.76 6.26
N GLN A 478 16.34 -7.87 6.85
CA GLN A 478 17.70 -8.02 7.38
C GLN A 478 18.76 -7.95 6.28
N TYR A 479 18.56 -8.62 5.14
CA TYR A 479 19.48 -8.52 4.00
C TYR A 479 19.58 -7.11 3.42
N TYR A 480 18.47 -6.35 3.34
CA TYR A 480 18.55 -4.96 2.90
C TYR A 480 19.34 -4.07 3.88
N ALA A 481 19.15 -4.26 5.20
CA ALA A 481 19.93 -3.55 6.21
C ALA A 481 21.42 -3.97 6.21
N GLU A 482 21.74 -5.23 5.94
CA GLU A 482 23.11 -5.72 5.77
C GLU A 482 23.78 -5.13 4.52
N ILE A 483 23.04 -4.99 3.41
CA ILE A 483 23.52 -4.33 2.18
C ILE A 483 23.80 -2.84 2.43
N GLU A 484 22.89 -2.13 3.10
CA GLU A 484 23.07 -0.71 3.46
C GLU A 484 24.26 -0.50 4.41
N ALA A 485 24.39 -1.33 5.45
CA ALA A 485 25.54 -1.30 6.35
C ALA A 485 26.86 -1.62 5.61
N LYS A 486 26.84 -2.56 4.66
CA LYS A 486 27.99 -2.89 3.81
C LYS A 486 28.37 -1.72 2.88
N GLU A 487 27.41 -1.03 2.29
CA GLU A 487 27.67 0.15 1.44
C GLU A 487 28.31 1.29 2.25
N HIS A 488 27.83 1.54 3.48
CA HIS A 488 28.47 2.49 4.41
C HIS A 488 29.92 2.10 4.73
N LEU A 489 30.18 0.83 5.05
CA LEU A 489 31.54 0.34 5.32
C LEU A 489 32.45 0.37 4.08
N GLU A 490 31.94 0.14 2.88
CA GLU A 490 32.69 0.31 1.63
C GLU A 490 33.02 1.80 1.37
N GLY A 491 32.10 2.72 1.69
CA GLY A 491 32.35 4.17 1.65
C GLY A 491 33.37 4.66 2.70
N GLU A 492 33.42 4.06 3.88
CA GLU A 492 34.49 4.30 4.87
C GLU A 492 35.83 3.72 4.42
N LEU A 493 35.84 2.51 3.85
CA LEU A 493 37.04 1.88 3.31
C LEU A 493 37.64 2.66 2.13
N VAL A 494 36.81 3.28 1.28
CA VAL A 494 37.27 4.18 0.21
C VAL A 494 37.89 5.46 0.80
N ARG A 495 37.23 6.13 1.76
CA ARG A 495 37.78 7.31 2.42
C ARG A 495 39.12 7.03 3.12
N ALA A 496 39.22 5.92 3.84
CA ALA A 496 40.48 5.49 4.47
C ALA A 496 41.59 5.19 3.43
N ARG A 497 41.25 4.70 2.23
CA ARG A 497 42.19 4.52 1.11
C ARG A 497 42.64 5.86 0.51
N GLU A 498 41.74 6.83 0.40
CA GLU A 498 42.08 8.18 -0.07
C GLU A 498 42.96 8.93 0.94
N GLU A 499 42.68 8.81 2.25
CA GLU A 499 43.50 9.38 3.32
C GLU A 499 44.88 8.72 3.39
N THR A 500 44.98 7.39 3.32
CA THR A 500 46.29 6.71 3.29
C THR A 500 47.07 7.00 2.02
N ALA A 501 46.42 7.16 0.86
CA ALA A 501 47.07 7.63 -0.37
C ALA A 501 47.59 9.07 -0.23
N ARG A 502 46.80 9.97 0.38
CA ARG A 502 47.20 11.37 0.68
C ARG A 502 48.39 11.43 1.64
N LEU A 503 48.36 10.64 2.72
CA LEU A 503 49.47 10.54 3.67
C LEU A 503 50.73 9.95 3.02
N THR A 504 50.57 8.94 2.15
CA THR A 504 51.69 8.36 1.36
C THR A 504 52.29 9.39 0.41
N GLN A 505 51.47 10.26 -0.21
CA GLN A 505 51.98 11.35 -1.04
C GLN A 505 52.77 12.37 -0.22
N LEU A 506 52.22 12.83 0.91
CA LEU A 506 52.89 13.76 1.83
C LEU A 506 54.19 13.19 2.39
N LEU A 507 54.25 11.87 2.65
CA LEU A 507 55.48 11.18 3.07
C LEU A 507 56.54 11.23 1.96
N ARG A 508 56.19 10.88 0.72
CA ARG A 508 57.14 10.96 -0.41
C ARG A 508 57.63 12.39 -0.67
N ASP A 509 56.76 13.39 -0.53
CA ASP A 509 57.15 14.80 -0.68
C ASP A 509 58.09 15.27 0.44
N ALA A 510 57.91 14.74 1.66
CA ALA A 510 58.84 14.95 2.77
C ALA A 510 60.18 14.22 2.57
N GLU A 511 60.17 12.97 2.11
CA GLU A 511 61.36 12.18 1.77
C GLU A 511 62.17 12.88 0.67
N ASN A 512 61.53 13.29 -0.43
CA ASN A 512 62.14 14.08 -1.50
C ASN A 512 62.81 15.36 -0.96
N LYS A 513 62.14 16.07 -0.04
CA LYS A 513 62.70 17.29 0.59
C LYS A 513 63.89 16.99 1.50
N VAL A 514 63.85 15.90 2.26
CA VAL A 514 64.99 15.42 3.07
C VAL A 514 66.16 15.07 2.18
N ASP A 515 65.93 14.34 1.09
CA ASP A 515 66.98 13.93 0.14
C ASP A 515 67.61 15.14 -0.59
N VAL A 516 66.81 16.11 -1.05
CA VAL A 516 67.33 17.38 -1.58
C VAL A 516 68.23 18.05 -0.56
N SER A 517 67.76 18.23 0.68
CA SER A 517 68.56 18.85 1.76
C SER A 517 69.81 18.05 2.11
N ARG A 518 69.81 16.71 1.94
CA ARG A 518 70.99 15.87 2.10
C ARG A 518 72.02 16.19 1.02
N THR A 519 71.62 16.23 -0.26
CA THR A 519 72.55 16.59 -1.35
C THR A 519 73.07 18.02 -1.23
N GLU A 520 72.30 18.95 -0.65
CA GLU A 520 72.74 20.31 -0.36
C GLU A 520 73.78 20.34 0.76
N ASN A 521 73.54 19.63 1.87
CA ASN A 521 74.52 19.45 2.94
C ASN A 521 75.80 18.77 2.44
N GLU A 522 75.70 17.75 1.57
CA GLU A 522 76.85 17.09 0.93
C GLU A 522 77.66 18.06 0.05
N LYS A 523 77.01 18.92 -0.74
CA LYS A 523 77.67 19.99 -1.52
C LYS A 523 78.37 21.01 -0.61
N VAL A 524 77.72 21.42 0.48
CA VAL A 524 78.30 22.34 1.48
C VAL A 524 79.50 21.72 2.18
N LEU A 525 79.43 20.44 2.57
CA LEU A 525 80.56 19.71 3.15
C LEU A 525 81.73 19.57 2.16
N ALA A 526 81.46 19.31 0.89
CA ALA A 526 82.49 19.27 -0.16
C ALA A 526 83.14 20.65 -0.38
N GLN A 527 82.37 21.74 -0.38
CA GLN A 527 82.89 23.11 -0.44
C GLN A 527 83.70 23.47 0.80
N LEU A 528 83.27 23.06 1.99
CA LEU A 528 83.97 23.27 3.25
C LEU A 528 85.31 22.52 3.26
N ALA A 529 85.34 21.24 2.86
CA ALA A 529 86.57 20.45 2.74
C ALA A 529 87.54 21.04 1.69
N HIS A 530 87.04 21.57 0.57
CA HIS A 530 87.86 22.29 -0.39
C HIS A 530 88.44 23.59 0.21
N SER A 531 87.61 24.35 0.93
CA SER A 531 88.03 25.59 1.60
C SER A 531 89.05 25.34 2.71
N GLU A 532 88.90 24.26 3.48
CA GLU A 532 89.84 23.83 4.51
C GLU A 532 91.17 23.39 3.88
N LYS A 533 91.15 22.61 2.80
CA LYS A 533 92.37 22.28 2.03
C LYS A 533 93.08 23.54 1.55
N VAL A 534 92.36 24.46 0.92
CA VAL A 534 92.91 25.75 0.47
C VAL A 534 93.46 26.55 1.67
N GLN A 535 92.79 26.54 2.82
CA GLN A 535 93.26 27.21 4.04
C GLN A 535 94.54 26.58 4.58
N THR A 536 94.68 25.25 4.63
CA THR A 536 95.91 24.57 5.08
C THR A 536 97.08 24.80 4.11
N GLU A 537 96.83 24.87 2.80
CA GLU A 537 97.82 25.28 1.79
C GLU A 537 98.24 26.76 1.94
N TRP A 538 97.31 27.65 2.32
CA TRP A 538 97.64 29.05 2.64
C TRP A 538 98.42 29.18 3.95
N ARG A 539 98.02 28.49 5.03
CA ARG A 539 98.79 28.45 6.29
C ARG A 539 100.21 27.93 6.05
N SER A 540 100.36 26.88 5.24
CA SER A 540 101.67 26.32 4.85
C SER A 540 102.53 27.31 4.05
N ARG A 541 101.91 28.18 3.23
CA ARG A 541 102.59 29.28 2.54
C ARG A 541 102.97 30.42 3.49
N VAL A 542 102.12 30.76 4.44
CA VAL A 542 102.41 31.77 5.49
C VAL A 542 103.60 31.32 6.33
N VAL A 543 103.62 30.09 6.85
CA VAL A 543 104.73 29.55 7.66
C VAL A 543 106.07 29.59 6.89
N LYS A 544 106.07 29.27 5.59
CA LYS A 544 107.28 29.41 4.74
C LYS A 544 107.73 30.86 4.59
N LEU A 545 106.79 31.79 4.36
CA LEU A 545 107.09 33.22 4.27
C LEU A 545 107.57 33.80 5.61
N GLU A 546 107.07 33.31 6.75
CA GLU A 546 107.57 33.66 8.09
C GLU A 546 108.98 33.12 8.32
N GLU A 547 109.24 31.86 7.94
CA GLU A 547 110.57 31.26 7.99
C GLU A 547 111.57 32.05 7.14
N ASP A 548 111.22 32.39 5.91
CA ASP A 548 112.05 33.20 4.99
C ASP A 548 112.20 34.65 5.48
N ASN A 549 111.17 35.26 6.05
CA ASN A 549 111.29 36.57 6.71
C ASN A 549 112.28 36.49 7.88
N SER A 550 112.28 35.41 8.65
CA SER A 550 113.26 35.19 9.72
C SER A 550 114.69 34.98 9.19
N LYS A 551 114.87 34.38 8.00
CA LYS A 551 116.18 34.26 7.34
C LYS A 551 116.68 35.64 6.89
N VAL A 552 115.81 36.44 6.27
CA VAL A 552 116.12 37.82 5.85
C VAL A 552 116.46 38.72 7.04
N ARG A 553 115.72 38.62 8.16
CA ARG A 553 116.06 39.33 9.40
C ARG A 553 117.43 38.94 9.93
N ARG A 554 117.73 37.63 10.04
CA ARG A 554 119.06 37.15 10.49
C ARG A 554 120.19 37.56 9.55
N ALA A 555 119.96 37.59 8.23
CA ALA A 555 120.94 38.07 7.25
C ALA A 555 121.17 39.59 7.36
N LEU A 556 120.11 40.37 7.65
CA LEU A 556 120.20 41.80 7.91
C LEU A 556 120.91 42.09 9.25
N GLU A 557 120.62 41.33 10.30
CA GLU A 557 121.33 41.40 11.59
C GLU A 557 122.83 41.08 11.41
N GLN A 558 123.18 40.09 10.58
CA GLN A 558 124.56 39.77 10.23
C GLN A 558 125.24 40.88 9.43
N SER A 559 124.58 41.48 8.43
CA SER A 559 125.17 42.58 7.66
C SER A 559 125.28 43.88 8.47
N MET A 560 124.34 44.16 9.38
CA MET A 560 124.44 45.24 10.36
C MET A 560 125.58 44.99 11.37
N MET A 561 125.77 43.76 11.84
CA MET A 561 126.93 43.40 12.67
C MET A 561 128.26 43.55 11.92
N GLN A 562 128.31 43.22 10.63
CA GLN A 562 129.50 43.44 9.80
C GLN A 562 129.76 44.95 9.58
N LEU A 563 128.72 45.72 9.26
CA LEU A 563 128.81 47.17 9.08
C LEU A 563 129.29 47.86 10.37
N ASN A 564 128.71 47.51 11.52
CA ASN A 564 129.09 48.08 12.82
C ASN A 564 130.54 47.71 13.18
N ARG A 565 131.01 46.51 12.82
CA ARG A 565 132.44 46.13 12.95
C ARG A 565 133.34 46.99 12.05
N MET A 566 132.94 47.23 10.80
CA MET A 566 133.73 48.02 9.84
C MET A 566 133.71 49.53 10.14
N SER A 567 132.66 50.04 10.80
CA SER A 567 132.52 51.47 11.17
C SER A 567 133.16 51.83 12.50
N LEU A 568 133.46 50.86 13.38
CA LEU A 568 134.09 51.12 14.68
C LEU A 568 135.60 51.45 14.57
N ASP A 569 136.28 50.96 13.53
CA ASP A 569 137.73 51.17 13.34
C ASP A 569 138.07 52.50 12.62
N SER A 570 137.10 53.19 11.99
CA SER A 570 137.36 54.39 11.17
C SER A 570 137.31 55.72 11.93
N ASP A 571 136.50 55.82 12.99
CA ASP A 571 135.94 57.13 13.39
C ASP A 571 136.77 57.89 14.45
N TYR A 572 137.86 57.30 14.98
CA TYR A 572 138.59 57.84 16.14
C TYR A 572 140.05 58.25 15.88
N LEU A 573 140.57 58.13 14.66
CA LEU A 573 142.01 58.31 14.36
C LEU A 573 142.31 59.33 13.24
N VAL A 574 142.03 60.61 13.50
CA VAL A 574 142.63 61.70 12.71
C VAL A 574 144.14 61.73 12.96
N ASP A 575 144.96 61.47 11.94
CA ASP A 575 146.43 61.39 12.09
C ASP A 575 146.98 62.65 12.78
N ARG A 576 147.64 62.44 13.93
CA ARG A 576 148.30 63.47 14.72
C ARG A 576 149.23 64.36 13.89
N ARG A 577 149.83 63.85 12.80
CA ARG A 577 150.64 64.65 11.87
C ARG A 577 149.83 65.70 11.12
N ILE A 578 148.59 65.39 10.73
CA ILE A 578 147.66 66.33 10.09
C ILE A 578 147.28 67.43 11.10
N VAL A 579 146.92 67.04 12.33
CA VAL A 579 146.56 67.97 13.42
C VAL A 579 147.72 68.92 13.76
N ILE A 580 148.93 68.39 13.92
CA ILE A 580 150.14 69.20 14.16
C ILE A 580 150.38 70.15 12.98
N LYS A 581 150.28 69.66 11.74
CA LYS A 581 150.53 70.49 10.54
C LYS A 581 149.51 71.62 10.41
N LEU A 582 148.24 71.39 10.79
CA LEU A 582 147.19 72.42 10.84
C LEU A 582 147.48 73.49 11.92
N LEU A 583 147.86 73.10 13.16
CA LEU A 583 148.27 74.07 14.17
C LEU A 583 149.48 74.90 13.71
N VAL A 584 150.50 74.24 13.14
CA VAL A 584 151.71 74.91 12.67
C VAL A 584 151.40 75.89 11.55
N THR A 585 150.57 75.54 10.56
CA THR A 585 150.19 76.49 9.50
C THR A 585 149.30 77.62 10.00
N TYR A 586 148.45 77.39 11.01
CA TYR A 586 147.64 78.45 11.64
C TYR A 586 148.51 79.54 12.30
N PHE A 587 149.52 79.15 13.07
CA PHE A 587 150.47 80.10 13.65
C PHE A 587 151.40 80.72 12.59
N GLN A 588 151.93 79.95 11.64
CA GLN A 588 152.82 80.45 10.59
C GLN A 588 152.13 81.44 9.62
N ARG A 589 150.82 81.31 9.40
CA ARG A 589 150.03 82.22 8.55
C ARG A 589 149.27 83.28 9.36
N ASN A 590 149.87 83.73 10.47
CA ASN A 590 149.40 84.90 11.23
C ASN A 590 147.91 84.83 11.60
N HIS A 591 147.48 83.65 12.09
CA HIS A 591 146.10 83.33 12.48
C HIS A 591 145.06 83.34 11.35
N SER A 592 145.43 82.86 10.15
CA SER A 592 144.53 82.76 8.99
C SER A 592 143.24 81.96 9.27
N LYS A 593 142.08 82.62 9.13
CA LYS A 593 140.74 82.10 9.43
C LYS A 593 140.38 80.82 8.67
N GLU A 594 140.87 80.66 7.45
CA GLU A 594 140.64 79.47 6.61
C GLU A 594 141.22 78.18 7.22
N VAL A 595 142.40 78.27 7.84
CA VAL A 595 143.02 77.11 8.52
C VAL A 595 142.28 76.76 9.79
N LEU A 596 141.73 77.76 10.50
CA LEU A 596 140.88 77.54 11.68
C LEU A 596 139.55 76.87 11.32
N ASP A 597 138.91 77.28 10.24
CA ASP A 597 137.70 76.64 9.69
C ASP A 597 137.98 75.19 9.23
N LEU A 598 139.11 74.95 8.58
CA LEU A 598 139.53 73.59 8.21
C LEU A 598 139.81 72.72 9.44
N MET A 599 140.44 73.26 10.48
CA MET A 599 140.61 72.59 11.77
C MET A 599 139.26 72.23 12.41
N VAL A 600 138.36 73.19 12.53
CA VAL A 600 136.99 73.00 13.06
C VAL A 600 136.29 71.83 12.37
N ARG A 601 136.41 71.75 11.04
CA ARG A 601 135.77 70.71 10.22
C ARG A 601 136.45 69.35 10.29
N MET A 602 137.78 69.29 10.35
CA MET A 602 138.54 68.02 10.40
C MET A 602 138.67 67.42 11.81
N LEU A 603 138.60 68.23 12.86
CA LEU A 603 138.68 67.79 14.26
C LEU A 603 137.31 67.67 14.94
N GLY A 604 136.21 67.89 14.21
CA GLY A 604 134.85 67.72 14.72
C GLY A 604 134.51 68.62 15.91
N PHE A 605 134.99 69.87 15.92
CA PHE A 605 134.76 70.79 17.04
C PHE A 605 133.24 70.99 17.28
N SER A 606 132.83 70.97 18.54
CA SER A 606 131.43 71.26 18.91
C SER A 606 131.09 72.73 18.67
N ASP A 607 129.81 73.08 18.57
CA ASP A 607 129.37 74.46 18.31
C ASP A 607 129.76 75.44 19.43
N GLU A 608 129.88 74.94 20.67
CA GLU A 608 130.42 75.69 21.82
C GLU A 608 131.91 76.03 21.65
N ASP A 609 132.70 75.13 21.04
CA ASP A 609 134.13 75.35 20.82
C ASP A 609 134.39 76.26 19.62
N LYS A 610 133.54 76.19 18.58
CA LYS A 610 133.50 77.18 17.49
C LYS A 610 133.25 78.59 18.03
N GLN A 611 132.33 78.73 19.00
CA GLN A 611 132.10 79.99 19.71
C GLN A 611 133.33 80.44 20.52
N ARG A 612 133.98 79.53 21.26
CA ARG A 612 135.18 79.87 22.07
C ARG A 612 136.38 80.36 21.26
N ILE A 613 136.48 80.03 19.97
CA ILE A 613 137.60 80.41 19.08
C ILE A 613 137.24 81.50 18.04
N GLY A 614 136.08 82.16 18.17
CA GLY A 614 135.70 83.29 17.32
C GLY A 614 135.23 82.93 15.91
N ALA A 615 134.88 81.67 15.66
CA ALA A 615 134.32 81.22 14.38
C ALA A 615 132.81 81.53 14.30
N ALA A 616 132.48 82.76 13.86
CA ALA A 616 131.12 83.30 13.64
C ALA A 616 130.13 82.26 13.04
N GLN A 617 128.92 82.02 13.58
CA GLN A 617 127.76 82.93 13.81
C GLN A 617 126.87 83.13 12.55
N GLN A 618 126.14 82.07 12.16
CA GLN A 618 124.97 81.93 11.24
C GLN A 618 124.37 80.50 11.42
N GLY A 619 123.19 80.06 10.96
CA GLY A 619 122.07 80.69 10.21
C GLY A 619 121.73 79.89 8.92
N GLY A 620 120.55 79.29 8.69
CA GLY A 620 119.29 79.18 9.46
C GLY A 620 118.27 78.16 8.86
N LYS A 621 116.97 78.22 9.23
CA LYS A 621 115.87 77.34 8.71
C LYS A 621 115.49 77.64 7.24
N VAL A 622 114.81 76.73 6.50
CA VAL A 622 113.62 77.00 5.61
C VAL A 622 113.11 75.78 4.78
N ARG A 623 111.75 75.62 4.67
CA ARG A 623 110.86 74.95 3.65
C ARG A 623 111.18 73.52 3.10
N GLY A 624 110.23 72.77 2.52
CA GLY A 624 108.76 72.95 2.32
C GLY A 624 108.23 72.25 1.05
N VAL A 625 106.92 72.45 0.72
CA VAL A 625 106.18 72.00 -0.52
C VAL A 625 105.76 70.50 -0.53
N LEU A 626 104.65 70.02 -1.12
CA LEU A 626 103.24 70.48 -1.29
C LEU A 626 102.45 69.32 -1.99
N GLY A 627 101.23 68.95 -1.55
CA GLY A 627 100.40 67.98 -2.32
C GLY A 627 99.15 67.38 -1.62
N LEU A 628 98.09 67.19 -2.41
CA LEU A 628 96.79 66.55 -2.14
C LEU A 628 96.42 65.69 -3.38
N PRO A 629 95.39 64.81 -3.42
CA PRO A 629 94.51 64.29 -2.36
C PRO A 629 94.45 62.73 -2.36
N GLY A 630 93.51 62.11 -1.61
CA GLY A 630 93.07 60.74 -1.91
C GLY A 630 92.41 59.95 -0.76
N ARG A 631 91.11 59.61 -0.90
CA ARG A 631 90.36 58.71 -0.02
C ARG A 631 90.06 57.41 -0.78
N LEU A 632 90.48 56.25 -0.28
CA LEU A 632 89.91 54.94 -0.66
C LEU A 632 90.19 53.88 0.41
N VAL A 633 89.22 53.01 0.67
CA VAL A 633 89.38 51.83 1.54
C VAL A 633 89.90 50.67 0.68
N GLY A 634 90.92 49.97 1.16
CA GLY A 634 91.63 48.96 0.37
C GLY A 634 90.87 47.65 0.22
N GLY A 635 90.41 47.35 -1.01
CA GLY A 635 90.20 45.97 -1.46
C GLY A 635 91.51 45.36 -1.98
N ILE A 636 91.67 44.04 -1.86
CA ILE A 636 92.85 43.31 -2.38
C ILE A 636 92.54 42.75 -3.77
N LEU A 637 93.49 42.91 -4.70
CA LEU A 637 93.39 42.58 -6.12
C LEU A 637 93.99 41.19 -6.46
N ARG A 638 93.70 40.76 -7.71
CA ARG A 638 94.54 39.88 -8.58
C ARG A 638 94.39 38.36 -8.35
N GLY A 639 94.03 37.52 -9.34
CA GLY A 639 93.55 37.75 -10.73
C GLY A 639 94.37 37.00 -11.79
N SER A 640 93.70 36.33 -12.74
CA SER A 640 94.29 35.73 -13.96
C SER A 640 93.28 35.64 -15.11
N SER A 641 93.74 35.92 -16.33
CA SER A 641 93.05 35.83 -17.64
C SER A 641 92.92 34.39 -18.17
N THR A 642 92.18 34.06 -19.25
CA THR A 642 91.01 34.64 -19.99
C THR A 642 90.41 33.52 -20.86
N ASP A 643 89.16 33.63 -21.33
CA ASP A 643 88.85 33.78 -22.77
C ASP A 643 87.33 33.86 -23.08
N THR A 644 87.03 34.72 -24.06
CA THR A 644 85.83 34.97 -24.87
C THR A 644 84.45 34.33 -24.55
N ALA A 645 83.48 35.24 -24.31
CA ALA A 645 82.07 35.33 -24.79
C ALA A 645 81.33 34.10 -25.39
N ALA A 646 80.00 33.97 -25.26
CA ALA A 646 78.99 35.02 -25.12
C ALA A 646 77.65 34.56 -24.45
N SER A 647 76.74 35.53 -24.27
CA SER A 647 75.30 35.36 -24.01
C SER A 647 74.85 34.90 -22.61
N ALA A 648 74.77 35.87 -21.69
CA ALA A 648 73.78 35.88 -20.61
C ALA A 648 73.05 37.24 -20.63
N GLY A 649 71.72 37.23 -20.44
CA GLY A 649 70.91 38.46 -20.36
C GLY A 649 71.05 39.16 -19.01
N SER A 650 70.76 40.45 -18.97
CA SER A 650 70.89 41.26 -17.76
C SER A 650 69.83 40.93 -16.70
N ASN A 651 70.23 40.97 -15.43
CA ASN A 651 69.88 42.12 -14.58
C ASN A 651 70.73 42.11 -13.31
N ASP A 652 71.70 43.01 -13.26
CA ASP A 652 72.40 43.36 -12.01
C ASP A 652 71.46 44.20 -11.12
N GLN A 653 70.52 43.55 -10.43
CA GLN A 653 69.85 44.22 -9.30
C GLN A 653 70.90 44.47 -8.22
N SER A 654 71.16 45.73 -7.93
CA SER A 654 72.14 46.12 -6.93
C SER A 654 71.72 45.60 -5.56
N ILE A 655 72.69 45.36 -4.68
CA ILE A 655 72.38 45.13 -3.25
C ILE A 655 71.64 46.35 -2.68
N ALA A 656 71.87 47.56 -3.21
CA ALA A 656 71.06 48.73 -2.87
C ALA A 656 69.58 48.57 -3.30
N ASP A 657 69.31 48.02 -4.48
CA ASP A 657 67.95 47.81 -4.98
C ASP A 657 67.25 46.71 -4.19
N LEU A 658 67.95 45.62 -3.85
CA LEU A 658 67.46 44.56 -2.95
C LEU A 658 67.15 45.08 -1.53
N TRP A 659 67.91 46.06 -1.03
CA TRP A 659 67.60 46.73 0.24
C TRP A 659 66.43 47.73 0.11
N VAL A 660 66.26 48.37 -1.05
CA VAL A 660 65.08 49.22 -1.33
C VAL A 660 63.83 48.37 -1.47
N ASP A 661 63.85 47.26 -2.20
CA ASP A 661 62.75 46.29 -2.30
C ASP A 661 62.44 45.66 -0.94
N PHE A 662 63.46 45.34 -0.13
CA PHE A 662 63.25 44.86 1.24
C PHE A 662 62.57 45.92 2.12
N LEU A 663 63.02 47.18 2.07
CA LEU A 663 62.40 48.26 2.86
C LEU A 663 60.98 48.59 2.37
N LEU A 664 60.75 48.64 1.06
CA LEU A 664 59.42 48.83 0.46
C LEU A 664 58.47 47.69 0.86
N LYS A 665 58.94 46.44 0.81
CA LYS A 665 58.18 45.26 1.21
C LYS A 665 57.95 45.21 2.73
N GLU A 666 58.91 45.63 3.55
CA GLU A 666 58.69 45.72 5.00
C GLU A 666 57.69 46.84 5.34
N THR A 667 57.66 47.95 4.58
CA THR A 667 56.60 48.96 4.72
C THR A 667 55.24 48.45 4.22
N GLU A 668 55.17 47.78 3.07
CA GLU A 668 53.93 47.18 2.56
C GLU A 668 53.39 46.14 3.55
N GLU A 669 54.23 45.21 4.05
CA GLU A 669 53.79 44.23 5.03
C GLU A 669 53.50 44.84 6.42
N ARG A 670 53.95 46.05 6.74
CA ARG A 670 53.58 46.76 7.98
C ARG A 670 52.20 47.42 7.82
N GLU A 671 51.97 48.13 6.71
CA GLU A 671 50.67 48.70 6.34
C GLU A 671 49.58 47.60 6.16
N LYS A 672 49.96 46.45 5.59
CA LYS A 672 49.09 45.27 5.41
C LYS A 672 48.76 44.55 6.72
N ARG A 673 49.60 44.68 7.75
CA ARG A 673 49.30 44.18 9.11
C ARG A 673 48.35 45.14 9.86
N GLU A 674 48.56 46.46 9.74
CA GLU A 674 47.69 47.46 10.37
C GLU A 674 46.28 47.51 9.73
N SER A 675 46.16 47.24 8.43
CA SER A 675 44.86 47.14 7.72
C SER A 675 44.13 45.80 7.90
N SER A 676 44.77 44.78 8.47
CA SER A 676 44.16 43.44 8.69
C SER A 676 43.60 43.22 10.10
N THR A 677 43.74 44.19 11.01
CA THR A 677 43.32 44.08 12.42
C THR A 677 42.06 44.89 12.78
N ALA A 678 41.31 45.37 11.78
CA ALA A 678 40.02 46.01 11.95
C ALA A 678 38.91 45.20 11.23
N ASN A 679 37.99 44.63 12.03
CA ASN A 679 36.95 43.67 11.63
C ASN A 679 37.53 42.27 11.29
N THR A 680 37.22 41.19 12.03
CA THR A 680 36.22 41.03 13.09
C THR A 680 36.74 40.10 14.19
N ALA A 681 36.50 40.45 15.44
CA ALA A 681 36.81 39.62 16.60
C ALA A 681 35.84 38.42 16.70
N ASP A 682 36.40 37.24 17.02
CA ASP A 682 36.17 36.43 18.24
C ASP A 682 34.79 36.43 18.95
N PRO A 683 34.50 35.47 19.86
CA PRO A 683 35.24 34.23 20.23
C PRO A 683 34.39 32.93 20.27
N ILE A 684 35.08 31.76 20.18
CA ILE A 684 35.27 30.67 21.20
C ILE A 684 34.03 30.27 22.04
N GLU A 685 33.67 28.99 22.31
CA GLU A 685 34.39 27.86 22.97
C GLU A 685 33.69 26.54 22.56
N ASP A 686 34.29 25.35 22.34
CA ASP A 686 35.47 24.65 22.88
C ASP A 686 35.28 23.96 24.25
N SER A 687 35.97 22.82 24.50
CA SER A 687 35.73 21.95 25.67
C SER A 687 36.82 20.86 25.87
N PRO A 688 37.00 20.22 27.06
CA PRO A 688 36.28 20.43 28.32
C PRO A 688 37.12 20.44 29.64
N ASP A 689 36.43 20.76 30.74
CA ASP A 689 36.57 20.21 32.11
C ASP A 689 37.76 20.58 33.03
N LYS A 690 37.53 21.56 33.94
CA LYS A 690 37.49 21.29 35.40
C LYS A 690 36.78 22.39 36.21
N GLY A 691 35.90 22.00 37.13
CA GLY A 691 35.16 22.91 38.03
C GLY A 691 35.93 23.37 39.29
N PRO A 692 35.28 23.99 40.31
CA PRO A 692 33.83 23.95 40.58
C PRO A 692 33.14 25.24 41.11
N ASN A 693 31.83 25.10 41.39
CA ASN A 693 30.99 25.82 42.39
C ASN A 693 30.31 27.18 42.08
N THR A 694 28.97 27.14 42.24
CA THR A 694 28.04 28.18 42.79
C THR A 694 27.04 28.83 41.82
N VAL A 695 25.76 28.56 42.11
CA VAL A 695 24.47 29.04 41.56
C VAL A 695 23.96 30.19 42.48
N PRO A 696 23.09 31.19 42.10
CA PRO A 696 22.04 31.17 41.06
C PRO A 696 21.83 32.46 40.19
N ALA A 697 20.79 32.39 39.35
CA ALA A 697 19.79 33.44 39.05
C ALA A 697 19.85 34.21 37.71
N ALA A 698 18.63 34.46 37.20
CA ALA A 698 18.20 35.26 36.05
C ALA A 698 16.73 35.70 36.35
N PRO A 699 15.96 36.38 35.48
CA PRO A 699 16.23 37.05 34.19
C PRO A 699 15.90 38.57 34.37
N PRO A 700 15.14 39.33 33.54
CA PRO A 700 14.72 39.22 32.12
C PRO A 700 14.86 40.54 31.30
N ILE A 701 14.42 40.53 30.03
CA ILE A 701 13.38 41.42 29.41
C ILE A 701 13.50 41.44 27.88
N SER A 702 12.36 41.37 27.17
CA SER A 702 12.19 41.68 25.72
C SER A 702 11.31 42.94 25.58
N PRO A 703 11.05 43.53 24.39
CA PRO A 703 9.89 43.03 23.59
C PRO A 703 9.75 43.44 22.09
N PHE A 704 8.72 42.86 21.42
CA PHE A 704 7.95 43.38 20.26
C PHE A 704 8.67 43.58 18.88
N SER A 705 8.01 43.60 17.69
CA SER A 705 6.57 43.48 17.37
C SER A 705 6.26 43.03 15.92
N ASN A 706 5.00 42.58 15.68
CA ASN A 706 4.24 42.60 14.41
C ASN A 706 4.74 41.78 13.19
N HIS A 707 3.91 41.28 12.26
CA HIS A 707 2.44 41.16 12.09
C HIS A 707 2.14 39.86 11.26
N ARG A 708 1.04 39.10 11.48
CA ARG A 708 -0.32 39.22 10.88
C ARG A 708 -0.33 39.04 9.34
N LEU A 709 -1.21 38.30 8.66
CA LEU A 709 -2.55 37.67 8.91
C LEU A 709 -2.69 36.42 8.00
N GLY A 710 -3.26 35.26 8.37
CA GLY A 710 -4.70 34.90 8.50
C GLY A 710 -5.31 34.44 7.14
N ASN A 711 -6.28 33.51 7.00
CA ASN A 711 -7.23 32.83 7.91
C ASN A 711 -7.54 31.39 7.35
N ARG A 712 -7.91 30.35 8.13
CA ARG A 712 -9.21 30.03 8.82
C ARG A 712 -10.42 30.01 7.86
N THR A 713 -11.38 29.07 7.94
CA THR A 713 -12.07 28.42 9.09
C THR A 713 -12.19 26.88 8.96
N ALA A 714 -12.14 26.03 10.01
CA ALA A 714 -13.09 25.78 11.14
C ALA A 714 -14.46 25.23 10.67
N SER A 715 -15.10 24.19 11.25
CA SER A 715 -15.29 23.74 12.67
C SER A 715 -15.03 22.21 12.81
N ALA A 716 -14.55 21.58 13.89
CA ALA A 716 -14.66 21.72 15.35
C ALA A 716 -15.97 21.17 15.98
N PHE A 717 -15.82 20.11 16.80
CA PHE A 717 -16.66 19.68 17.94
C PHE A 717 -15.82 18.74 18.85
N SER A 718 -16.19 18.59 20.14
CA SER A 718 -15.44 17.77 21.12
C SER A 718 -16.34 17.23 22.23
N ILE A 719 -16.12 15.99 22.67
CA ILE A 719 -16.70 15.39 23.90
C ILE A 719 -15.61 14.58 24.63
N ASN A 720 -15.75 14.46 25.97
CA ASN A 720 -14.72 13.97 26.90
C ASN A 720 -14.86 12.49 27.27
N GLN A 721 -13.72 11.84 27.58
CA GLN A 721 -13.41 11.10 28.82
C GLN A 721 -12.01 10.44 28.70
N LYS A 722 -11.26 10.02 29.75
CA LYS A 722 -10.81 10.54 31.06
C LYS A 722 -10.18 9.31 31.78
N ILE A 723 -8.96 9.44 32.34
CA ILE A 723 -8.41 8.58 33.44
C ILE A 723 -8.03 7.12 33.04
N SER A 724 -6.90 6.51 33.41
CA SER A 724 -5.72 6.94 34.21
C SER A 724 -4.42 6.19 33.84
N VAL A 725 -3.27 6.77 34.23
CA VAL A 725 -1.89 6.22 34.25
C VAL A 725 -1.19 6.92 35.44
N PRO A 726 -0.48 6.26 36.39
CA PRO A 726 0.97 5.99 36.25
C PRO A 726 1.56 4.89 37.19
N PRO A 727 2.91 4.73 37.37
CA PRO A 727 4.05 4.67 36.43
C PRO A 727 4.81 3.30 36.60
N ARG A 728 6.15 3.06 36.72
CA ARG A 728 7.44 3.80 36.67
C ARG A 728 8.65 2.81 36.56
N ILE A 729 9.68 3.13 35.74
CA ILE A 729 11.14 2.78 35.90
C ILE A 729 11.54 1.27 35.86
N SER A 730 12.71 0.82 35.34
CA SER A 730 13.95 1.46 34.82
C SER A 730 14.54 0.71 33.62
N ASN A 731 15.30 1.41 32.78
CA ASN A 731 16.23 0.81 31.80
C ASN A 731 17.45 0.16 32.50
N PHE A 732 18.06 -0.83 31.85
CA PHE A 732 19.51 -1.06 31.87
C PHE A 732 19.97 -1.70 30.55
N ASN A 733 21.24 -1.48 30.19
CA ASN A 733 21.87 -1.97 28.96
C ASN A 733 22.79 -3.19 29.26
N SER A 734 23.45 -3.70 28.21
CA SER A 734 24.66 -4.58 28.22
C SER A 734 24.45 -6.07 27.95
N GLU A 735 24.67 -6.45 26.69
CA GLU A 735 25.62 -7.45 26.17
C GLU A 735 25.79 -8.88 26.77
N PHE A 736 26.19 -9.79 25.85
CA PHE A 736 26.84 -11.10 26.02
C PHE A 736 26.08 -12.34 26.57
N SER A 737 26.10 -13.39 25.73
CA SER A 737 26.11 -14.83 26.08
C SER A 737 24.81 -15.43 26.66
N THR A 738 24.47 -16.72 26.48
CA THR A 738 25.07 -17.83 25.71
C THR A 738 23.95 -18.73 25.15
N VAL A 739 24.22 -19.51 24.10
CA VAL A 739 23.35 -20.63 23.68
C VAL A 739 23.50 -21.83 24.64
N PRO A 740 22.40 -22.42 25.15
CA PRO A 740 22.39 -23.78 25.67
C PRO A 740 21.72 -24.74 24.68
N LEU A 741 22.44 -25.78 24.25
CA LEU A 741 21.88 -26.88 23.46
C LEU A 741 21.07 -27.82 24.36
N THR A 742 19.91 -28.30 23.89
CA THR A 742 19.09 -29.31 24.57
C THR A 742 19.36 -30.72 24.04
N PRO A 743 19.88 -31.65 24.86
CA PRO A 743 19.81 -33.08 24.62
C PRO A 743 18.82 -33.75 25.60
N SER A 744 17.86 -34.51 25.09
CA SER A 744 17.10 -35.52 25.85
C SER A 744 16.44 -36.48 24.87
N ASP A 745 16.72 -37.77 25.01
CA ASP A 745 16.14 -38.83 24.19
C ASP A 745 15.86 -40.08 25.04
N GLU A 746 14.91 -40.90 24.58
CA GLU A 746 14.61 -42.28 25.01
C GLU A 746 14.28 -42.61 26.50
N LYS A 747 12.97 -42.56 26.83
CA LYS A 747 12.21 -43.69 27.46
C LYS A 747 12.58 -44.14 28.93
N PRO A 748 12.01 -45.24 29.48
CA PRO A 748 10.63 -45.26 29.99
C PRO A 748 10.44 -45.88 31.39
N SER A 749 9.33 -45.60 32.08
CA SER A 749 8.77 -46.48 33.13
C SER A 749 7.30 -46.21 33.44
N SER A 750 6.70 -47.15 34.18
CA SER A 750 5.25 -47.35 34.33
C SER A 750 4.69 -47.01 35.73
N SER A 751 3.46 -47.46 35.97
CA SER A 751 2.70 -47.58 37.25
C SER A 751 2.11 -46.31 37.89
N ASP A 752 0.78 -46.28 37.85
CA ASP A 752 -0.15 -46.08 38.97
C ASP A 752 0.00 -44.85 39.89
N LEU A 753 -0.99 -43.96 39.86
CA LEU A 753 -2.10 -44.00 40.84
C LEU A 753 -3.21 -42.97 40.54
N LEU A 754 -4.47 -43.41 40.63
CA LEU A 754 -5.62 -42.54 40.95
C LEU A 754 -5.69 -42.38 42.48
N PRO A 755 -6.17 -41.23 42.98
CA PRO A 755 -7.55 -41.25 43.47
C PRO A 755 -8.37 -39.99 43.15
N ARG A 756 -9.69 -40.15 43.32
CA ARG A 756 -10.75 -39.13 43.28
C ARG A 756 -10.42 -37.84 44.05
N PHE A 757 -10.84 -36.71 43.51
CA PHE A 757 -12.10 -36.10 43.94
C PHE A 757 -12.95 -35.70 42.73
#